data_AF-A0A2N3NGT0-F1
#
_entry.id   AF-A0A2N3NGT0-F1
#
_cell.length_a   1.000
_cell.length_b   1.000
_cell.length_c   1.000
_cell.angle_alpha   90.00
_cell.angle_beta   90.00
_cell.angle_gamma   90.00
#
_symmetry.space_group_name_H-M   'P 1'
#
loop_
_entity.id
_entity.type
_entity.pdbx_description
1 polymer ?
#
loop_
_entity_poly.entity_id
_entity_poly.type
_entity_poly.pdbx_seq_one_letter_code
_entity_poly.pdbx_strand_id
1 'polypeptide(L)'
;MAFLEPPVSTTAPPSFYPGPEQDSVSDAEVPTHRDVSVNSIMSAALLSPPKLVLLAASLASHADIDSLSYLVSQRGDVLNKDLVLRILLTYLPETVPSHSYVPFLQELASGDYPRYDPVEIDSSAVDALQEKEALKKVRKLHLLPLTWSDAPTAISHDSLALFLLRRAHRVDAAAGLLTQLPALLVPFLHDTPSLRPWVISVLLPLLRRNYQYYPHNCVPQTLEEFRALPDSAALAFLLSETGVDEANINLIGRDMKGLVGPWLYRPEKWIEASPDETGPEGLPPFSSLEVVLDWLTLQASKKWRIAVGVVQQWDGPMDSDFDGYGESHWSVAQQEYLQRRYLRAALASAYLVGESTLDAISGAHSIAARVASILGIAAPAPLEHSRIVALDLLNLDQGDILSPKLVSYMRNNLLQRTNPITEPIDTSVTRLSALTSSAFLLTSAGLPCTVRRAGDLVFLRDSGEQKSEAVKFIHLISGRTSQNDDEHWLAARKELFWLWSWSAAEVDSPTSQFGAGVFGAVDREFLEKEFLKALLTATRYGLARKIYEESGDGFLDSAVLRDNIVAAVMSAFDNASNPNRTRGGLKRCDDILNAFPKTMGRGSPAYRRIDSLLKATNTLSHYRLVLKQGEPFSPVVLRVHSDPISIIKKVLEQNPKSYPKIQEFLEVAANMVRAGLYASKSRQASADGDLSALLFESEKRVTAMCIEAALREDDFETAYSYVVSRLTPAQQPPTVPDARGAGPGLVDDWSWSAALQTGQYIRTSQTIRPTHLGTASGNLDIRHLEQRVECLATALRIAPPSQLHEVLKTFRRCEEQLDSAIKEEAAKEAAWDAAGDLRSPGIPGAFTPSLEARALAPSAAPAARETDDVPMSLFDLSRATARAAQKNLSVLSSLGSGGEAHKSAMQASPQDEARTRRRDQIRDAAMGTLVSGVGWLINAPANRTDG
;
A
#
# COMPACT_ATOMS: atom_id res chain seq x y z
N MET A 1 -34.60 -40.84 -2.11
CA MET A 1 -35.20 -40.86 -0.76
C MET A 1 -36.38 -39.92 -0.76
N ALA A 2 -37.47 -40.34 -0.13
CA ALA A 2 -38.86 -39.94 -0.30
C ALA A 2 -39.19 -38.43 -0.31
N PHE A 3 -40.04 -38.05 -1.26
CA PHE A 3 -40.94 -36.89 -1.27
C PHE A 3 -42.18 -37.19 -0.42
N LEU A 4 -42.61 -36.27 0.44
CA LEU A 4 -43.97 -36.24 1.01
C LEU A 4 -44.37 -34.80 1.39
N GLU A 5 -45.37 -34.28 0.67
CA GLU A 5 -46.38 -33.28 1.10
C GLU A 5 -47.75 -34.01 1.11
N PRO A 6 -48.87 -33.43 1.60
CA PRO A 6 -49.11 -32.53 2.74
C PRO A 6 -50.30 -33.06 3.61
N PRO A 7 -50.90 -32.24 4.52
CA PRO A 7 -52.36 -32.26 4.53
C PRO A 7 -53.06 -30.89 4.68
N VAL A 8 -54.22 -30.83 4.04
CA VAL A 8 -55.28 -29.82 4.07
C VAL A 8 -56.03 -29.87 5.41
N SER A 9 -56.43 -28.71 5.95
CA SER A 9 -57.56 -28.66 6.88
C SER A 9 -58.34 -27.34 6.76
N THR A 10 -59.61 -27.53 6.42
CA THR A 10 -60.75 -26.61 6.41
C THR A 10 -61.22 -26.29 7.82
N THR A 11 -61.50 -25.02 8.14
CA THR A 11 -62.54 -24.64 9.12
C THR A 11 -62.95 -23.17 8.94
N ALA A 12 -64.26 -22.95 8.82
CA ALA A 12 -64.96 -21.67 8.89
C ALA A 12 -66.01 -21.77 10.05
N PRO A 13 -66.70 -20.69 10.44
CA PRO A 13 -66.62 -20.05 11.76
C PRO A 13 -67.82 -20.38 12.69
N PRO A 14 -67.80 -19.98 13.98
CA PRO A 14 -68.97 -20.08 14.84
C PRO A 14 -69.83 -18.81 14.81
N SER A 15 -71.12 -19.02 14.60
CA SER A 15 -72.23 -18.11 14.84
C SER A 15 -72.67 -18.18 16.30
N PHE A 16 -73.03 -17.05 16.91
CA PHE A 16 -73.79 -17.01 18.15
C PHE A 16 -74.80 -15.85 18.13
N TYR A 17 -76.08 -16.21 18.00
CA TYR A 17 -77.22 -15.45 18.47
C TYR A 17 -77.52 -15.85 19.93
N PRO A 18 -78.15 -14.97 20.72
CA PRO A 18 -79.31 -15.41 21.47
C PRO A 18 -80.53 -14.50 21.25
N GLY A 19 -81.70 -15.15 21.20
CA GLY A 19 -83.02 -14.51 21.13
C GLY A 19 -83.53 -13.96 22.48
N PRO A 20 -84.73 -13.36 22.48
CA PRO A 20 -85.19 -12.44 23.51
C PRO A 20 -86.09 -13.10 24.57
N GLU A 21 -86.10 -12.54 25.78
CA GLU A 21 -87.10 -12.81 26.83
C GLU A 21 -88.09 -11.63 26.94
N GLN A 22 -89.37 -11.97 27.08
CA GLN A 22 -90.49 -11.12 27.44
C GLN A 22 -90.65 -11.09 28.97
N ASP A 23 -90.99 -9.94 29.57
CA ASP A 23 -92.28 -9.78 30.27
C ASP A 23 -92.50 -8.41 30.97
N SER A 24 -93.65 -7.83 30.63
CA SER A 24 -94.67 -7.15 31.47
C SER A 24 -94.49 -5.76 32.15
N VAL A 25 -95.31 -4.81 31.64
CA VAL A 25 -96.36 -3.98 32.29
C VAL A 25 -96.03 -3.00 33.44
N SER A 26 -96.26 -1.70 33.21
CA SER A 26 -97.35 -0.90 33.85
C SER A 26 -97.46 0.55 33.33
N ASP A 27 -98.68 0.89 32.89
CA ASP A 27 -99.53 2.08 33.12
C ASP A 27 -98.90 3.46 33.42
N ALA A 28 -99.43 4.62 33.00
CA ALA A 28 -100.55 5.05 32.16
C ALA A 28 -100.44 6.59 32.02
N GLU A 29 -100.87 7.18 30.90
CA GLU A 29 -101.83 8.31 30.81
C GLU A 29 -101.81 8.99 29.43
N VAL A 30 -103.01 9.02 28.84
CA VAL A 30 -103.53 9.68 27.62
C VAL A 30 -104.05 11.07 28.10
N PRO A 31 -104.29 12.16 27.30
CA PRO A 31 -104.85 12.14 25.94
C PRO A 31 -104.45 13.27 24.96
N THR A 32 -104.67 13.07 23.66
CA THR A 32 -105.81 13.69 22.92
C THR A 32 -105.72 13.49 21.40
N HIS A 33 -106.89 13.22 20.84
CA HIS A 33 -107.22 13.08 19.42
C HIS A 33 -106.81 14.25 18.52
N ARG A 34 -106.48 13.90 17.27
CA ARG A 34 -106.85 14.48 15.95
C ARG A 34 -105.75 14.09 14.96
N ASP A 35 -105.94 13.79 13.70
CA ASP A 35 -107.11 13.50 12.87
C ASP A 35 -106.53 12.75 11.66
N VAL A 36 -107.25 11.75 11.14
CA VAL A 36 -106.90 11.05 9.90
C VAL A 36 -106.89 12.05 8.74
N SER A 37 -105.79 12.11 7.97
CA SER A 37 -105.78 12.75 6.65
C SER A 37 -105.11 11.82 5.64
N VAL A 38 -105.99 11.06 5.00
CA VAL A 38 -105.95 10.47 3.65
C VAL A 38 -104.72 10.85 2.82
N ASN A 39 -103.91 9.82 2.51
CA ASN A 39 -102.82 9.84 1.53
C ASN A 39 -103.28 10.43 0.19
N SER A 40 -102.64 11.53 -0.23
CA SER A 40 -102.73 12.04 -1.60
C SER A 40 -101.77 11.25 -2.47
N ILE A 41 -102.29 10.22 -3.15
CA ILE A 41 -101.57 9.44 -4.15
C ILE A 41 -101.78 10.14 -5.49
N MET A 42 -100.82 10.93 -5.94
CA MET A 42 -100.78 11.45 -7.31
C MET A 42 -99.77 10.67 -8.13
N SER A 43 -100.16 10.18 -9.32
CA SER A 43 -99.21 9.60 -10.26
C SER A 43 -98.26 10.70 -10.75
N ALA A 44 -96.95 10.40 -10.80
CA ALA A 44 -95.90 11.32 -11.26
C ALA A 44 -96.17 11.93 -12.67
N ALA A 45 -97.10 11.36 -13.43
CA ALA A 45 -97.57 11.84 -14.73
C ALA A 45 -98.28 13.21 -14.68
N LEU A 46 -98.83 13.63 -13.53
CA LEU A 46 -99.66 14.85 -13.40
C LEU A 46 -98.92 16.08 -12.85
N LEU A 47 -97.65 15.97 -12.49
CA LEU A 47 -96.88 17.07 -11.90
C LEU A 47 -96.30 18.02 -12.96
N SER A 48 -96.39 19.33 -12.70
CA SER A 48 -95.76 20.38 -13.54
C SER A 48 -94.22 20.31 -13.50
N PRO A 49 -93.49 20.75 -14.54
CA PRO A 49 -92.02 20.68 -14.58
C PRO A 49 -91.29 21.28 -13.36
N PRO A 50 -91.68 22.45 -12.82
CA PRO A 50 -91.03 23.01 -11.63
C PRO A 50 -91.23 22.15 -10.38
N LYS A 51 -92.38 21.48 -10.27
CA LYS A 51 -92.70 20.56 -9.18
C LYS A 51 -91.84 19.29 -9.26
N LEU A 52 -91.65 18.75 -10.46
CA LEU A 52 -90.78 17.58 -10.69
C LEU A 52 -89.32 17.84 -10.29
N VAL A 53 -88.78 19.02 -10.61
CA VAL A 53 -87.40 19.40 -10.24
C VAL A 53 -87.25 19.54 -8.71
N LEU A 54 -88.24 20.11 -8.03
CA LEU A 54 -88.24 20.21 -6.57
C LEU A 54 -88.38 18.85 -5.88
N LEU A 55 -89.21 17.98 -6.45
CA LEU A 55 -89.37 16.60 -5.96
C LEU A 55 -88.06 15.83 -6.11
N ALA A 56 -87.43 15.89 -7.29
CA ALA A 56 -86.13 15.27 -7.52
C ALA A 56 -85.04 15.79 -6.57
N ALA A 57 -85.01 17.10 -6.28
CA ALA A 57 -84.09 17.67 -5.28
C ALA A 57 -84.38 17.19 -3.86
N SER A 58 -85.66 17.06 -3.48
CA SER A 58 -86.07 16.49 -2.19
C SER A 58 -85.64 15.02 -2.06
N LEU A 59 -85.91 14.19 -3.07
CA LEU A 59 -85.53 12.77 -3.07
C LEU A 59 -84.00 12.60 -2.99
N ALA A 60 -83.24 13.39 -3.77
CA ALA A 60 -81.78 13.41 -3.70
C ALA A 60 -81.27 13.79 -2.29
N SER A 61 -81.90 14.78 -1.63
CA SER A 61 -81.49 15.21 -0.28
C SER A 61 -81.73 14.16 0.82
N HIS A 62 -82.73 13.30 0.63
CA HIS A 62 -83.02 12.16 1.52
C HIS A 62 -82.27 10.89 1.11
N ALA A 63 -81.44 10.93 0.06
CA ALA A 63 -80.76 9.79 -0.53
C ALA A 63 -81.71 8.65 -0.98
N ASP A 64 -82.95 8.99 -1.37
CA ASP A 64 -83.92 8.03 -1.92
C ASP A 64 -83.67 7.89 -3.44
N ILE A 65 -82.69 7.05 -3.78
CA ILE A 65 -82.23 6.83 -5.15
C ILE A 65 -83.24 6.01 -5.97
N ASP A 66 -83.93 5.06 -5.35
CA ASP A 66 -84.89 4.19 -6.04
C ASP A 66 -86.12 4.96 -6.51
N SER A 67 -86.67 5.85 -5.66
CA SER A 67 -87.75 6.74 -6.07
C SER A 67 -87.30 7.75 -7.13
N LEU A 68 -86.05 8.22 -7.04
CA LEU A 68 -85.48 9.16 -8.01
C LEU A 68 -85.24 8.50 -9.38
N SER A 69 -84.73 7.27 -9.41
CA SER A 69 -84.48 6.51 -10.65
C SER A 69 -85.79 6.19 -11.37
N TYR A 70 -86.81 5.76 -10.61
CA TYR A 70 -88.16 5.58 -11.11
C TYR A 70 -88.71 6.89 -11.70
N LEU A 71 -88.61 8.02 -10.98
CA LEU A 71 -89.09 9.32 -11.44
C LEU A 71 -88.42 9.78 -12.74
N VAL A 72 -87.10 9.60 -12.87
CA VAL A 72 -86.33 9.97 -14.06
C VAL A 72 -86.69 9.06 -15.25
N SER A 73 -86.87 7.76 -15.03
CA SER A 73 -87.26 6.83 -16.11
C SER A 73 -88.61 7.19 -16.75
N GLN A 74 -89.54 7.72 -15.95
CA GLN A 74 -90.88 8.11 -16.42
C GLN A 74 -90.90 9.51 -17.05
N ARG A 75 -90.06 10.45 -16.57
CA ARG A 75 -90.09 11.88 -16.93
C ARG A 75 -88.74 12.42 -17.40
N GLY A 76 -88.07 11.65 -18.26
CA GLY A 76 -86.82 12.05 -18.91
C GLY A 76 -86.95 13.26 -19.84
N ASP A 77 -88.18 13.69 -20.18
CA ASP A 77 -88.48 14.91 -20.95
C ASP A 77 -88.15 16.21 -20.19
N VAL A 78 -88.29 16.18 -18.86
CA VAL A 78 -88.01 17.31 -17.97
C VAL A 78 -86.69 17.09 -17.21
N LEU A 79 -86.45 15.87 -16.74
CA LEU A 79 -85.28 15.52 -15.93
C LEU A 79 -84.14 14.99 -16.81
N ASN A 80 -83.60 15.88 -17.65
CA ASN A 80 -82.47 15.56 -18.52
C ASN A 80 -81.21 15.21 -17.70
N LYS A 81 -80.33 14.39 -18.28
CA LYS A 81 -79.06 13.91 -17.66
C LYS A 81 -78.28 15.02 -16.93
N ASP A 82 -77.99 16.15 -17.60
CA ASP A 82 -77.24 17.26 -16.99
C ASP A 82 -77.94 17.83 -15.74
N LEU A 83 -79.27 18.01 -15.81
CA LEU A 83 -80.05 18.53 -14.70
C LEU A 83 -80.06 17.56 -13.50
N VAL A 84 -80.23 16.26 -13.76
CA VAL A 84 -80.19 15.22 -12.72
C VAL A 84 -78.82 15.15 -12.06
N LEU A 85 -77.73 15.15 -12.84
CA LEU A 85 -76.37 15.15 -12.31
C LEU A 85 -76.10 16.38 -11.44
N ARG A 86 -76.58 17.57 -11.83
CA ARG A 86 -76.46 18.79 -11.01
C ARG A 86 -77.28 18.75 -9.73
N ILE A 87 -78.46 18.14 -9.76
CA ILE A 87 -79.29 17.89 -8.57
C ILE A 87 -78.56 16.95 -7.61
N LEU A 88 -78.08 15.80 -8.10
CA LEU A 88 -77.32 14.83 -7.31
C LEU A 88 -76.05 15.47 -6.73
N LEU A 89 -75.33 16.27 -7.51
CA LEU A 89 -74.10 16.92 -7.05
C LEU A 89 -74.35 17.92 -5.91
N THR A 90 -75.51 18.56 -5.91
CA THR A 90 -75.85 19.63 -4.96
C THR A 90 -76.51 19.09 -3.70
N TYR A 91 -77.39 18.09 -3.82
CA TYR A 91 -78.28 17.68 -2.73
C TYR A 91 -78.00 16.29 -2.17
N LEU A 92 -77.35 15.38 -2.92
CA LEU A 92 -77.02 14.06 -2.37
C LEU A 92 -75.95 14.20 -1.27
N PRO A 93 -76.19 13.76 -0.02
CA PRO A 93 -75.19 13.90 1.04
C PRO A 93 -73.89 13.15 0.71
N GLU A 94 -72.73 13.74 1.01
CA GLU A 94 -71.41 13.19 0.69
C GLU A 94 -71.08 11.88 1.43
N THR A 95 -71.79 11.57 2.51
CA THR A 95 -71.64 10.35 3.32
C THR A 95 -72.37 9.14 2.75
N VAL A 96 -73.21 9.32 1.71
CA VAL A 96 -73.97 8.23 1.10
C VAL A 96 -73.01 7.26 0.39
N PRO A 97 -73.08 5.93 0.68
CA PRO A 97 -72.20 4.95 0.04
C PRO A 97 -72.35 4.92 -1.48
N SER A 98 -71.22 4.98 -2.20
CA SER A 98 -71.18 5.05 -3.68
C SER A 98 -71.99 3.95 -4.37
N HIS A 99 -71.93 2.71 -3.85
CA HIS A 99 -72.62 1.57 -4.44
C HIS A 99 -74.15 1.73 -4.51
N SER A 100 -74.75 2.59 -3.67
CA SER A 100 -76.21 2.80 -3.65
C SER A 100 -76.73 3.63 -4.83
N TYR A 101 -75.88 4.48 -5.44
CA TYR A 101 -76.28 5.36 -6.54
C TYR A 101 -75.49 5.15 -7.83
N VAL A 102 -74.43 4.34 -7.82
CA VAL A 102 -73.68 3.98 -9.02
C VAL A 102 -74.54 3.25 -10.07
N PRO A 103 -75.42 2.28 -9.74
CA PRO A 103 -76.29 1.65 -10.74
C PRO A 103 -77.17 2.70 -11.45
N PHE A 104 -77.73 3.65 -10.69
CA PHE A 104 -78.51 4.74 -11.26
C PHE A 104 -77.68 5.66 -12.16
N LEU A 105 -76.42 5.93 -11.80
CA LEU A 105 -75.50 6.67 -12.67
C LEU A 105 -75.17 5.90 -13.97
N GLN A 106 -75.09 4.56 -13.93
CA GLN A 106 -74.89 3.74 -15.12
C GLN A 106 -76.12 3.78 -16.05
N GLU A 107 -77.33 3.72 -15.48
CA GLU A 107 -78.59 3.88 -16.22
C GLU A 107 -78.71 5.29 -16.85
N LEU A 108 -78.33 6.33 -16.10
CA LEU A 108 -78.21 7.70 -16.63
C LEU A 108 -77.15 7.85 -17.72
N ALA A 109 -76.09 7.03 -17.66
CA ALA A 109 -75.00 7.05 -18.64
C ALA A 109 -75.43 6.41 -19.96
N SER A 110 -76.05 5.23 -19.90
CA SER A 110 -76.54 4.48 -21.06
C SER A 110 -77.81 5.09 -21.66
N GLY A 111 -78.64 5.74 -20.84
CA GLY A 111 -79.99 6.15 -21.22
C GLY A 111 -80.99 4.98 -21.23
N ASP A 112 -80.54 3.78 -20.87
CA ASP A 112 -81.33 2.57 -20.81
C ASP A 112 -81.78 2.32 -19.37
N TYR A 113 -83.06 2.59 -19.12
CA TYR A 113 -83.67 2.36 -17.82
C TYR A 113 -84.32 0.97 -17.79
N PRO A 114 -84.06 0.13 -16.77
CA PRO A 114 -84.80 -1.11 -16.59
C PRO A 114 -86.29 -0.82 -16.37
N ARG A 115 -87.14 -1.82 -16.60
CA ARG A 115 -88.55 -1.72 -16.20
C ARG A 115 -88.63 -1.79 -14.69
N TYR A 116 -88.71 -0.63 -14.05
CA TYR A 116 -88.98 -0.53 -12.62
C TYR A 116 -90.42 -0.94 -12.31
N ASP A 117 -90.59 -1.62 -11.17
CA ASP A 117 -91.90 -1.76 -10.57
C ASP A 117 -92.41 -0.39 -10.11
N PRO A 118 -93.74 -0.13 -10.11
CA PRO A 118 -94.29 1.14 -9.67
C PRO A 118 -93.90 1.41 -8.20
N VAL A 119 -92.99 2.37 -7.99
CA VAL A 119 -92.61 2.83 -6.64
C VAL A 119 -93.57 3.93 -6.20
N GLU A 120 -94.09 3.83 -4.98
CA GLU A 120 -94.91 4.89 -4.38
C GLU A 120 -93.99 6.07 -4.02
N ILE A 121 -94.04 7.14 -4.83
CA ILE A 121 -93.27 8.36 -4.57
C ILE A 121 -94.05 9.28 -3.63
N ASP A 122 -93.47 9.60 -2.47
CA ASP A 122 -94.00 10.64 -1.59
C ASP A 122 -93.87 12.03 -2.25
N SER A 123 -95.00 12.62 -2.63
CA SER A 123 -95.09 13.95 -3.26
C SER A 123 -95.50 15.06 -2.28
N SER A 124 -95.63 14.74 -0.98
CA SER A 124 -96.04 15.67 0.08
C SER A 124 -95.23 16.96 0.12
N ALA A 125 -93.93 16.90 -0.21
CA ALA A 125 -93.02 18.03 -0.26
C ALA A 125 -93.39 19.10 -1.32
N VAL A 126 -94.22 18.75 -2.31
CA VAL A 126 -94.48 19.57 -3.50
C VAL A 126 -95.97 19.75 -3.80
N ASP A 127 -96.83 18.90 -3.25
CA ASP A 127 -98.28 18.94 -3.44
C ASP A 127 -98.89 20.27 -2.97
N ALA A 128 -98.47 20.77 -1.81
CA ALA A 128 -98.97 22.01 -1.22
C ALA A 128 -98.55 23.31 -1.96
N LEU A 129 -97.68 23.23 -2.97
CA LEU A 129 -97.12 24.40 -3.64
C LEU A 129 -97.96 24.85 -4.84
N GLN A 130 -98.23 26.16 -4.95
CA GLN A 130 -98.74 26.72 -6.19
C GLN A 130 -97.63 26.79 -7.25
N GLU A 131 -97.98 26.73 -8.55
CA GLU A 131 -97.00 26.70 -9.65
C GLU A 131 -96.03 27.91 -9.64
N LYS A 132 -96.55 29.11 -9.33
CA LYS A 132 -95.74 30.33 -9.19
C LYS A 132 -94.74 30.25 -8.03
N GLU A 133 -95.09 29.53 -6.96
CA GLU A 133 -94.23 29.31 -5.79
C GLU A 133 -93.19 28.24 -6.07
N ALA A 134 -93.58 27.16 -6.76
CA ALA A 134 -92.67 26.13 -7.24
C ALA A 134 -91.59 26.74 -8.17
N LEU A 135 -91.98 27.60 -9.13
CA LEU A 135 -91.03 28.32 -9.98
C LEU A 135 -90.07 29.22 -9.19
N LYS A 136 -90.56 29.93 -8.17
CA LYS A 136 -89.71 30.74 -7.29
C LYS A 136 -88.73 29.87 -6.50
N LYS A 137 -89.15 28.70 -6.00
CA LYS A 137 -88.29 27.77 -5.26
C LYS A 137 -87.25 27.12 -6.18
N VAL A 138 -87.61 26.71 -7.41
CA VAL A 138 -86.65 26.19 -8.39
C VAL A 138 -85.54 27.19 -8.70
N ARG A 139 -85.88 28.49 -8.87
CA ARG A 139 -84.88 29.55 -9.07
C ARG A 139 -83.93 29.74 -7.88
N LYS A 140 -84.33 29.31 -6.68
CA LYS A 140 -83.52 29.36 -5.46
C LYS A 140 -82.72 28.08 -5.19
N LEU A 141 -82.86 27.03 -6.00
CA LEU A 141 -82.13 25.77 -5.79
C LEU A 141 -80.62 25.90 -6.00
N HIS A 142 -80.14 26.98 -6.65
CA HIS A 142 -78.72 27.29 -6.89
C HIS A 142 -77.85 26.06 -7.21
N LEU A 143 -78.34 25.22 -8.14
CA LEU A 143 -77.68 23.97 -8.50
C LEU A 143 -76.25 24.21 -8.94
N LEU A 144 -75.31 23.48 -8.33
CA LEU A 144 -73.91 23.55 -8.66
C LEU A 144 -73.71 23.25 -10.16
N PRO A 145 -72.84 24.00 -10.86
CA PRO A 145 -72.48 23.66 -12.23
C PRO A 145 -71.72 22.33 -12.25
N LEU A 146 -71.68 21.64 -13.39
CA LEU A 146 -70.79 20.47 -13.55
C LEU A 146 -69.35 20.92 -13.86
N THR A 147 -69.19 21.99 -14.63
CA THR A 147 -67.89 22.58 -14.95
C THR A 147 -67.36 23.48 -13.84
N TRP A 148 -66.03 23.59 -13.74
CA TRP A 148 -65.30 24.51 -12.86
C TRP A 148 -64.01 24.96 -13.56
N SER A 149 -63.32 25.98 -13.03
CA SER A 149 -62.15 26.58 -13.67
C SER A 149 -61.00 25.60 -13.94
N ASP A 150 -60.84 24.59 -13.07
CA ASP A 150 -59.67 23.70 -13.03
C ASP A 150 -59.99 22.29 -13.54
N ALA A 151 -61.10 22.16 -14.28
CA ALA A 151 -61.55 20.90 -14.86
C ALA A 151 -60.56 20.42 -15.94
N PRO A 152 -60.17 19.13 -15.97
CA PRO A 152 -59.31 18.61 -17.02
C PRO A 152 -59.92 18.85 -18.40
N THR A 153 -59.16 19.46 -19.31
CA THR A 153 -59.61 19.82 -20.66
C THR A 153 -60.09 18.61 -21.45
N ALA A 154 -59.44 17.46 -21.25
CA ALA A 154 -59.78 16.16 -21.86
C ALA A 154 -61.19 15.65 -21.50
N ILE A 155 -61.80 16.17 -20.42
CA ILE A 155 -63.08 15.69 -19.86
C ILE A 155 -64.18 16.78 -20.00
N SER A 156 -63.84 17.95 -20.50
CA SER A 156 -64.72 19.14 -20.55
C SER A 156 -66.05 18.94 -21.29
N HIS A 157 -66.15 17.96 -22.19
CA HIS A 157 -67.35 17.66 -22.97
C HIS A 157 -68.21 16.53 -22.40
N ASP A 158 -67.75 15.83 -21.35
CA ASP A 158 -68.47 14.71 -20.75
C ASP A 158 -69.07 15.10 -19.38
N SER A 159 -70.39 15.33 -19.38
CA SER A 159 -71.14 15.71 -18.17
C SER A 159 -71.05 14.67 -17.05
N LEU A 160 -71.01 13.37 -17.37
CA LEU A 160 -70.94 12.31 -16.36
C LEU A 160 -69.55 12.31 -15.71
N ALA A 161 -68.50 12.40 -16.52
CA ALA A 161 -67.13 12.43 -16.02
C ALA A 161 -66.83 13.68 -15.18
N LEU A 162 -67.35 14.85 -15.59
CA LEU A 162 -67.28 16.09 -14.79
C LEU A 162 -68.03 15.94 -13.46
N PHE A 163 -69.21 15.31 -13.47
CA PHE A 163 -69.95 14.99 -12.25
C PHE A 163 -69.13 14.07 -11.33
N LEU A 164 -68.59 12.96 -11.85
CA LEU A 164 -67.84 11.97 -11.09
C LEU A 164 -66.61 12.58 -10.40
N LEU A 165 -65.83 13.39 -11.12
CA LEU A 165 -64.67 14.07 -10.55
C LEU A 165 -65.06 15.06 -9.46
N ARG A 166 -66.06 15.90 -9.73
CA ARG A 166 -66.51 16.90 -8.76
C ARG A 166 -67.14 16.24 -7.53
N ARG A 167 -67.86 15.14 -7.72
CA ARG A 167 -68.40 14.32 -6.63
C ARG A 167 -67.27 13.70 -5.82
N ALA A 168 -66.22 13.17 -6.45
CA ALA A 168 -65.06 12.60 -5.77
C ALA A 168 -64.34 13.64 -4.90
N HIS A 169 -64.09 14.85 -5.43
CA HIS A 169 -63.52 15.94 -4.66
C HIS A 169 -64.37 16.32 -3.43
N ARG A 170 -65.70 16.36 -3.57
CA ARG A 170 -66.61 16.66 -2.45
C ARG A 170 -66.65 15.55 -1.40
N VAL A 171 -66.72 14.29 -1.83
CA VAL A 171 -66.73 13.13 -0.92
C VAL A 171 -65.43 13.07 -0.10
N ASP A 172 -64.31 13.38 -0.73
CA ASP A 172 -63.03 13.48 -0.03
C ASP A 172 -62.95 14.70 0.90
N ALA A 173 -63.21 15.91 0.38
CA ALA A 173 -63.05 17.15 1.16
C ALA A 173 -64.06 17.30 2.31
N ALA A 174 -65.30 16.84 2.12
CA ALA A 174 -66.37 17.01 3.12
C ALA A 174 -66.48 15.83 4.11
N ALA A 175 -66.16 14.60 3.68
CA ALA A 175 -66.36 13.40 4.49
C ALA A 175 -65.05 12.62 4.78
N GLY A 176 -63.93 12.95 4.13
CA GLY A 176 -62.65 12.24 4.29
C GLY A 176 -62.71 10.79 3.79
N LEU A 177 -63.66 10.46 2.92
CA LEU A 177 -63.97 9.09 2.50
C LEU A 177 -63.21 8.68 1.22
N LEU A 178 -61.89 8.91 1.20
CA LEU A 178 -61.04 8.58 0.04
C LEU A 178 -61.16 7.10 -0.37
N THR A 179 -61.31 6.19 0.60
CA THR A 179 -61.44 4.74 0.38
C THR A 179 -62.74 4.32 -0.31
N GLN A 180 -63.75 5.20 -0.36
CA GLN A 180 -65.04 4.94 -1.02
C GLN A 180 -65.05 5.38 -2.50
N LEU A 181 -64.03 6.13 -2.93
CA LEU A 181 -63.94 6.65 -4.29
C LEU A 181 -63.70 5.59 -5.37
N PRO A 182 -62.97 4.48 -5.13
CA PRO A 182 -62.90 3.40 -6.11
C PRO A 182 -64.27 2.85 -6.48
N ALA A 183 -65.16 2.64 -5.50
CA ALA A 183 -66.53 2.18 -5.76
C ALA A 183 -67.35 3.18 -6.59
N LEU A 184 -67.02 4.47 -6.56
CA LEU A 184 -67.67 5.51 -7.37
C LEU A 184 -67.11 5.56 -8.81
N LEU A 185 -65.79 5.49 -8.97
CA LEU A 185 -65.12 5.83 -10.23
C LEU A 185 -64.80 4.62 -11.10
N VAL A 186 -64.40 3.50 -10.50
CA VAL A 186 -63.94 2.30 -11.21
C VAL A 186 -64.98 1.73 -12.18
N PRO A 187 -66.28 1.66 -11.83
CA PRO A 187 -67.32 1.15 -12.73
C PRO A 187 -67.43 1.91 -14.07
N PHE A 188 -66.91 3.14 -14.15
CA PHE A 188 -67.00 3.99 -15.35
C PHE A 188 -65.69 4.07 -16.14
N LEU A 189 -64.60 3.44 -15.69
CA LEU A 189 -63.28 3.55 -16.34
C LEU A 189 -63.20 2.92 -17.74
N HIS A 190 -64.12 2.00 -18.05
CA HIS A 190 -64.22 1.39 -19.38
C HIS A 190 -64.92 2.34 -20.36
N ASP A 191 -66.08 2.87 -19.96
CA ASP A 191 -66.94 3.67 -20.83
C ASP A 191 -66.49 5.13 -20.91
N THR A 192 -65.75 5.60 -19.91
CA THR A 192 -65.17 6.95 -19.82
C THR A 192 -63.64 6.86 -19.72
N PRO A 193 -62.92 6.58 -20.82
CA PRO A 193 -61.47 6.36 -20.79
C PRO A 193 -60.68 7.62 -20.36
N SER A 194 -61.25 8.81 -20.53
CA SER A 194 -60.64 10.09 -20.14
C SER A 194 -60.54 10.29 -18.62
N LEU A 195 -61.30 9.53 -17.81
CA LEU A 195 -61.23 9.54 -16.35
C LEU A 195 -60.00 8.80 -15.81
N ARG A 196 -59.51 7.82 -16.57
CA ARG A 196 -58.46 6.89 -16.16
C ARG A 196 -57.14 7.57 -15.77
N PRO A 197 -56.59 8.54 -16.54
CA PRO A 197 -55.34 9.21 -16.14
C PRO A 197 -55.45 9.93 -14.80
N TRP A 198 -56.60 10.53 -14.50
CA TRP A 198 -56.82 11.19 -13.22
C TRP A 198 -56.88 10.18 -12.06
N VAL A 199 -57.60 9.07 -12.24
CA VAL A 199 -57.68 8.01 -11.22
C VAL A 199 -56.30 7.42 -10.93
N ILE A 200 -55.53 7.13 -11.97
CA ILE A 200 -54.19 6.55 -11.86
C ILE A 200 -53.17 7.53 -11.24
N SER A 201 -53.20 8.81 -11.60
CA SER A 201 -52.12 9.75 -11.22
C SER A 201 -52.40 10.67 -10.03
N VAL A 202 -53.65 10.67 -9.54
CA VAL A 202 -54.09 11.49 -8.41
C VAL A 202 -54.65 10.62 -7.29
N LEU A 203 -55.69 9.83 -7.58
CA LEU A 203 -56.36 9.04 -6.55
C LEU A 203 -55.51 7.85 -6.08
N LEU A 204 -55.01 7.04 -7.01
CA LEU A 204 -54.31 5.80 -6.69
C LEU A 204 -53.06 6.00 -5.81
N PRO A 205 -52.13 6.95 -6.09
CA PRO A 205 -50.94 7.16 -5.26
C PRO A 205 -51.31 7.58 -3.83
N LEU A 206 -52.30 8.47 -3.70
CA LEU A 206 -52.75 8.98 -2.41
C LEU A 206 -53.44 7.88 -1.58
N LEU A 207 -54.32 7.11 -2.22
CA LEU A 207 -55.01 5.97 -1.61
C LEU A 207 -54.00 4.92 -1.14
N ARG A 208 -53.03 4.56 -2.00
CA ARG A 208 -51.99 3.58 -1.67
C ARG A 208 -51.13 4.04 -0.51
N ARG A 209 -50.58 5.25 -0.58
CA ARG A 209 -49.73 5.79 0.47
C ARG A 209 -50.45 5.77 1.82
N ASN A 210 -51.62 6.38 1.89
CA ASN A 210 -52.31 6.62 3.16
C ASN A 210 -53.05 5.39 3.69
N TYR A 211 -53.62 4.53 2.85
CA TYR A 211 -54.54 3.49 3.34
C TYR A 211 -54.08 2.06 3.08
N GLN A 212 -53.17 1.83 2.11
CA GLN A 212 -52.74 0.49 1.76
C GLN A 212 -51.32 0.18 2.24
N TYR A 213 -50.38 1.11 2.03
CA TYR A 213 -48.96 0.88 2.26
C TYR A 213 -48.53 1.35 3.65
N TYR A 214 -49.04 2.50 4.09
CA TYR A 214 -48.70 3.11 5.38
C TYR A 214 -49.93 3.56 6.19
N PRO A 215 -50.87 2.64 6.50
CA PRO A 215 -52.11 2.97 7.22
C PRO A 215 -51.90 3.47 8.66
N HIS A 216 -50.71 3.25 9.23
CA HIS A 216 -50.36 3.75 10.56
C HIS A 216 -49.72 5.14 10.53
N ASN A 217 -49.22 5.58 9.36
CA ASN A 217 -48.56 6.87 9.14
C ASN A 217 -49.33 7.70 8.09
N CYS A 218 -50.66 7.68 8.18
CA CYS A 218 -51.54 8.48 7.34
C CYS A 218 -51.26 9.97 7.55
N VAL A 219 -51.07 10.69 6.45
CA VAL A 219 -50.98 12.15 6.48
C VAL A 219 -52.28 12.72 5.93
N PRO A 220 -53.01 13.56 6.68
CA PRO A 220 -54.27 14.13 6.22
C PRO A 220 -53.99 15.05 5.04
N GLN A 221 -54.31 14.57 3.84
CA GLN A 221 -54.16 15.33 2.62
C GLN A 221 -55.30 14.98 1.68
N THR A 222 -56.03 16.00 1.25
CA THR A 222 -57.14 15.87 0.31
C THR A 222 -56.63 15.75 -1.13
N LEU A 223 -57.49 15.28 -2.04
CA LEU A 223 -57.24 15.22 -3.49
C LEU A 223 -56.88 16.59 -4.07
N GLU A 224 -57.53 17.66 -3.58
CA GLU A 224 -57.28 19.03 -4.05
C GLU A 224 -55.91 19.52 -3.59
N GLU A 225 -55.58 19.33 -2.31
CA GLU A 225 -54.27 19.68 -1.77
C GLU A 225 -53.14 18.89 -2.42
N PHE A 226 -53.32 17.58 -2.65
CA PHE A 226 -52.33 16.74 -3.34
C PHE A 226 -52.10 17.17 -4.79
N ARG A 227 -53.16 17.53 -5.52
CA ARG A 227 -53.04 18.02 -6.89
C ARG A 227 -52.36 19.39 -6.95
N ALA A 228 -52.55 20.24 -5.95
CA ALA A 228 -51.97 21.58 -5.87
C ALA A 228 -50.48 21.58 -5.46
N LEU A 229 -49.93 20.46 -4.99
CA LEU A 229 -48.51 20.38 -4.62
C LEU A 229 -47.58 20.56 -5.83
N PRO A 230 -46.46 21.29 -5.67
CA PRO A 230 -45.38 21.25 -6.66
C PRO A 230 -44.76 19.87 -6.70
N ASP A 231 -44.19 19.49 -7.85
CA ASP A 231 -43.71 18.12 -8.11
C ASP A 231 -42.70 17.61 -7.07
N SER A 232 -41.81 18.47 -6.59
CA SER A 232 -40.85 18.13 -5.53
C SER A 232 -41.51 17.83 -4.18
N ALA A 233 -42.54 18.60 -3.80
CA ALA A 233 -43.28 18.37 -2.57
C ALA A 233 -44.18 17.13 -2.69
N ALA A 234 -44.80 16.91 -3.85
CA ALA A 234 -45.61 15.73 -4.10
C ALA A 234 -44.76 14.45 -4.02
N LEU A 235 -43.57 14.45 -4.63
CA LEU A 235 -42.66 13.31 -4.54
C LEU A 235 -42.18 13.07 -3.09
N ALA A 236 -41.77 14.14 -2.39
CA ALA A 236 -41.34 14.03 -0.99
C ALA A 236 -42.46 13.52 -0.08
N PHE A 237 -43.71 13.91 -0.35
CA PHE A 237 -44.88 13.41 0.34
C PHE A 237 -45.10 11.91 0.09
N LEU A 238 -45.09 11.48 -1.18
CA LEU A 238 -45.31 10.08 -1.55
C LEU A 238 -44.24 9.15 -0.96
N LEU A 239 -42.98 9.60 -0.96
CA LEU A 239 -41.83 8.81 -0.52
C LEU A 239 -41.40 9.08 0.92
N SER A 240 -42.23 9.74 1.74
CA SER A 240 -41.83 10.15 3.10
C SER A 240 -41.50 8.97 4.02
N GLU A 241 -42.18 7.83 3.82
CA GLU A 241 -42.00 6.60 4.59
C GLU A 241 -41.09 5.58 3.88
N THR A 242 -40.64 5.88 2.67
CA THR A 242 -39.84 4.97 1.86
C THR A 242 -38.41 4.89 2.39
N GLY A 243 -38.02 3.70 2.84
CA GLY A 243 -36.66 3.43 3.33
C GLY A 243 -36.29 4.21 4.62
N VAL A 244 -37.28 4.59 5.44
CA VAL A 244 -37.05 5.16 6.78
C VAL A 244 -36.46 4.11 7.72
N ASP A 245 -37.06 2.90 7.72
CA ASP A 245 -36.56 1.76 8.47
C ASP A 245 -35.74 0.83 7.57
N GLU A 246 -34.60 0.33 8.06
CA GLU A 246 -33.76 -0.60 7.30
C GLU A 246 -34.50 -1.91 6.95
N ALA A 247 -35.45 -2.33 7.79
CA ALA A 247 -36.30 -3.50 7.53
C ALA A 247 -37.20 -3.34 6.30
N ASN A 248 -37.46 -2.10 5.86
CA ASN A 248 -38.38 -1.78 4.77
C ASN A 248 -37.65 -1.49 3.44
N ILE A 249 -36.35 -1.73 3.35
CA ILE A 249 -35.56 -1.50 2.11
C ILE A 249 -36.06 -2.39 0.95
N ASN A 250 -36.60 -3.58 1.25
CA ASN A 250 -37.23 -4.47 0.28
C ASN A 250 -38.60 -3.97 -0.25
N LEU A 251 -39.17 -2.93 0.36
CA LEU A 251 -40.44 -2.33 -0.06
C LEU A 251 -40.25 -1.11 -0.97
N ILE A 252 -39.01 -0.68 -1.19
CA ILE A 252 -38.71 0.49 -2.04
C ILE A 252 -39.25 0.29 -3.45
N GLY A 253 -39.08 -0.90 -4.04
CA GLY A 253 -39.64 -1.22 -5.35
C GLY A 253 -41.16 -1.11 -5.39
N ARG A 254 -41.84 -1.58 -4.34
CA ARG A 254 -43.30 -1.44 -4.21
C ARG A 254 -43.71 0.04 -4.23
N ASP A 255 -43.01 0.89 -3.48
CA ASP A 255 -43.35 2.32 -3.42
C ASP A 255 -43.08 3.02 -4.75
N MET A 256 -41.96 2.71 -5.41
CA MET A 256 -41.64 3.29 -6.73
C MET A 256 -42.65 2.84 -7.80
N LYS A 257 -42.97 1.54 -7.86
CA LYS A 257 -43.96 0.98 -8.80
C LYS A 257 -45.38 1.44 -8.51
N GLY A 258 -45.74 1.54 -7.23
CA GLY A 258 -47.12 1.71 -6.79
C GLY A 258 -47.54 3.14 -6.46
N LEU A 259 -46.58 4.02 -6.11
CA LEU A 259 -46.82 5.43 -5.79
C LEU A 259 -46.28 6.34 -6.89
N VAL A 260 -44.98 6.23 -7.21
CA VAL A 260 -44.31 7.15 -8.15
C VAL A 260 -44.70 6.86 -9.59
N GLY A 261 -44.70 5.59 -10.00
CA GLY A 261 -45.10 5.16 -11.35
C GLY A 261 -46.47 5.71 -11.77
N PRO A 262 -47.54 5.46 -10.98
CA PRO A 262 -48.86 6.02 -11.25
C PRO A 262 -48.90 7.54 -11.20
N TRP A 263 -48.20 8.17 -10.25
CA TRP A 263 -48.12 9.64 -10.17
C TRP A 263 -47.50 10.27 -11.43
N LEU A 264 -46.51 9.62 -12.05
CA LEU A 264 -45.90 10.08 -13.31
C LEU A 264 -46.84 9.95 -14.52
N TYR A 265 -47.94 9.19 -14.43
CA TYR A 265 -48.91 8.99 -15.51
C TYR A 265 -49.83 10.21 -15.72
N ARG A 266 -49.28 11.35 -16.14
CA ARG A 266 -50.01 12.59 -16.41
C ARG A 266 -49.82 13.06 -17.87
N PRO A 267 -50.80 12.82 -18.76
CA PRO A 267 -50.69 13.22 -20.17
C PRO A 267 -50.65 14.74 -20.35
N GLU A 268 -51.26 15.52 -19.44
CA GLU A 268 -51.34 16.98 -19.54
C GLU A 268 -49.96 17.65 -19.46
N LYS A 269 -49.06 17.07 -18.68
CA LYS A 269 -47.71 17.61 -18.44
C LYS A 269 -46.78 17.53 -19.66
N TRP A 270 -47.15 16.74 -20.67
CA TRP A 270 -46.45 16.72 -21.96
C TRP A 270 -46.89 17.86 -22.89
N ILE A 271 -48.07 18.45 -22.65
CA ILE A 271 -48.73 19.42 -23.52
C ILE A 271 -48.36 20.87 -23.11
N GLU A 272 -48.02 21.08 -21.84
CA GLU A 272 -47.69 22.40 -21.26
C GLU A 272 -46.32 22.97 -21.70
N ALA A 273 -45.52 22.21 -22.45
CA ALA A 273 -44.20 22.64 -22.89
C ALA A 273 -44.26 23.44 -24.20
N SER A 274 -43.56 24.58 -24.23
CA SER A 274 -43.47 25.44 -25.41
C SER A 274 -42.83 24.68 -26.59
N PRO A 275 -43.31 24.87 -27.83
CA PRO A 275 -42.70 24.25 -29.02
C PRO A 275 -41.21 24.62 -29.21
N ASP A 276 -40.76 25.75 -28.66
CA ASP A 276 -39.36 26.20 -28.68
C ASP A 276 -38.43 25.39 -27.75
N GLU A 277 -38.98 24.54 -26.87
CA GLU A 277 -38.24 23.70 -25.91
C GLU A 277 -38.19 22.22 -26.32
N THR A 278 -38.48 21.92 -27.59
CA THR A 278 -38.36 20.56 -28.11
C THR A 278 -36.89 20.12 -28.10
N GLY A 279 -36.61 19.03 -27.38
CA GLY A 279 -35.27 18.42 -27.39
C GLY A 279 -34.94 17.80 -28.76
N PRO A 280 -33.70 17.33 -28.96
CA PRO A 280 -33.26 16.71 -30.22
C PRO A 280 -34.06 15.45 -30.65
N GLU A 281 -34.86 14.87 -29.74
CA GLU A 281 -35.78 13.74 -29.99
C GLU A 281 -37.21 14.20 -30.34
N GLY A 282 -37.45 15.51 -30.51
CA GLY A 282 -38.76 16.07 -30.85
C GLY A 282 -39.78 16.06 -29.71
N LEU A 283 -39.38 15.67 -28.49
CA LEU A 283 -40.22 15.65 -27.29
C LEU A 283 -39.83 16.76 -26.30
N PRO A 284 -40.81 17.35 -25.58
CA PRO A 284 -40.53 18.31 -24.54
C PRO A 284 -39.93 17.67 -23.27
N PRO A 285 -39.22 18.44 -22.43
CA PRO A 285 -38.70 17.97 -21.15
C PRO A 285 -39.84 17.59 -20.19
N PHE A 286 -39.75 16.41 -19.58
CA PHE A 286 -40.76 15.95 -18.62
C PHE A 286 -40.32 16.27 -17.18
N SER A 287 -40.72 17.44 -16.68
CA SER A 287 -40.27 18.01 -15.40
C SER A 287 -40.48 17.09 -14.19
N SER A 288 -41.59 16.36 -14.13
CA SER A 288 -41.88 15.44 -13.03
C SER A 288 -40.89 14.29 -12.93
N LEU A 289 -40.43 13.76 -14.07
CA LEU A 289 -39.39 12.75 -14.06
C LEU A 289 -38.07 13.35 -13.55
N GLU A 290 -37.70 14.55 -13.99
CA GLU A 290 -36.46 15.20 -13.54
C GLU A 290 -36.39 15.32 -12.01
N VAL A 291 -37.50 15.66 -11.36
CA VAL A 291 -37.60 15.69 -9.89
C VAL A 291 -37.33 14.31 -9.27
N VAL A 292 -37.82 13.22 -9.90
CA VAL A 292 -37.54 11.84 -9.45
C VAL A 292 -36.06 11.48 -9.62
N LEU A 293 -35.45 11.87 -10.74
CA LEU A 293 -34.04 11.60 -11.02
C LEU A 293 -33.12 12.40 -10.07
N ASP A 294 -33.46 13.65 -9.79
CA ASP A 294 -32.78 14.48 -8.79
C ASP A 294 -32.92 13.90 -7.38
N TRP A 295 -34.12 13.41 -7.02
CA TRP A 295 -34.31 12.72 -5.75
C TRP A 295 -33.45 11.45 -5.66
N LEU A 296 -33.41 10.62 -6.72
CA LEU A 296 -32.62 9.40 -6.77
C LEU A 296 -31.11 9.68 -6.58
N THR A 297 -30.58 10.67 -7.31
CA THR A 297 -29.18 11.08 -7.20
C THR A 297 -28.85 11.69 -5.83
N LEU A 298 -29.79 12.45 -5.24
CA LEU A 298 -29.68 12.95 -3.88
C LEU A 298 -29.60 11.81 -2.87
N GLN A 299 -30.46 10.78 -3.00
CA GLN A 299 -30.39 9.60 -2.14
C GLN A 299 -29.08 8.84 -2.32
N ALA A 300 -28.56 8.72 -3.53
CA ALA A 300 -27.27 8.06 -3.77
C ALA A 300 -26.12 8.69 -2.97
N SER A 301 -26.13 10.02 -2.81
CA SER A 301 -25.12 10.76 -2.03
C SER A 301 -25.34 10.72 -0.51
N LYS A 302 -26.60 10.62 -0.04
CA LYS A 302 -26.96 10.72 1.39
C LYS A 302 -27.25 9.36 2.04
N LYS A 303 -28.06 8.54 1.38
CA LYS A 303 -28.56 7.22 1.83
C LYS A 303 -28.47 6.23 0.67
N TRP A 304 -27.25 5.87 0.29
CA TRP A 304 -26.97 5.10 -0.93
C TRP A 304 -27.75 3.78 -1.04
N ARG A 305 -28.05 3.13 0.09
CA ARG A 305 -28.87 1.89 0.14
C ARG A 305 -30.26 2.09 -0.48
N ILE A 306 -30.86 3.27 -0.31
CA ILE A 306 -32.15 3.59 -0.93
C ILE A 306 -31.99 3.66 -2.44
N ALA A 307 -30.98 4.38 -2.94
CA ALA A 307 -30.75 4.50 -4.37
C ALA A 307 -30.44 3.15 -5.04
N VAL A 308 -29.62 2.30 -4.40
CA VAL A 308 -29.39 0.93 -4.86
C VAL A 308 -30.69 0.13 -4.83
N GLY A 309 -31.48 0.22 -3.76
CA GLY A 309 -32.77 -0.45 -3.64
C GLY A 309 -33.76 -0.06 -4.75
N VAL A 310 -33.84 1.23 -5.09
CA VAL A 310 -34.64 1.73 -6.21
C VAL A 310 -34.20 1.06 -7.51
N VAL A 311 -32.92 1.13 -7.84
CA VAL A 311 -32.42 0.59 -9.12
C VAL A 311 -32.62 -0.92 -9.21
N GLN A 312 -32.39 -1.66 -8.12
CA GLN A 312 -32.54 -3.11 -8.12
C GLN A 312 -33.99 -3.59 -8.23
N GLN A 313 -34.95 -2.81 -7.71
CA GLN A 313 -36.33 -3.24 -7.58
C GLN A 313 -37.30 -2.53 -8.53
N TRP A 314 -36.83 -1.54 -9.29
CA TRP A 314 -37.63 -0.75 -10.23
C TRP A 314 -36.91 -0.56 -11.58
N ASP A 315 -37.56 -0.92 -12.69
CA ASP A 315 -36.99 -0.76 -14.04
C ASP A 315 -37.27 0.61 -14.67
N GLY A 316 -37.74 1.56 -13.85
CA GLY A 316 -38.11 2.90 -14.26
C GLY A 316 -39.61 3.02 -14.57
N PRO A 317 -40.05 4.14 -15.17
CA PRO A 317 -41.48 4.46 -15.31
C PRO A 317 -42.33 3.41 -16.05
N MET A 318 -41.71 2.54 -16.84
CA MET A 318 -42.40 1.45 -17.54
C MET A 318 -42.81 0.30 -16.62
N ASP A 319 -42.08 0.10 -15.53
CA ASP A 319 -42.38 -0.85 -14.47
C ASP A 319 -43.24 -0.15 -13.42
N SER A 320 -44.47 0.19 -13.80
CA SER A 320 -45.46 0.83 -12.94
C SER A 320 -46.61 -0.12 -12.67
N ASP A 321 -47.06 -0.18 -11.42
CA ASP A 321 -48.21 -0.97 -11.00
C ASP A 321 -49.45 -0.06 -10.97
N PHE A 322 -50.42 -0.30 -11.86
CA PHE A 322 -51.67 0.45 -11.91
C PHE A 322 -52.88 -0.29 -11.30
N ASP A 323 -52.68 -1.37 -10.55
CA ASP A 323 -53.75 -2.14 -9.88
C ASP A 323 -54.86 -2.65 -10.81
N GLY A 324 -54.54 -2.85 -12.10
CA GLY A 324 -55.53 -3.21 -13.12
C GLY A 324 -56.44 -2.07 -13.59
N TYR A 325 -56.24 -0.83 -13.12
CA TYR A 325 -56.99 0.35 -13.59
C TYR A 325 -56.64 0.79 -15.02
N GLY A 326 -55.58 0.22 -15.61
CA GLY A 326 -55.21 0.48 -17.00
C GLY A 326 -53.84 -0.07 -17.38
N GLU A 327 -53.55 0.00 -18.68
CA GLU A 327 -52.22 -0.20 -19.24
C GLU A 327 -51.55 1.15 -19.51
N SER A 328 -50.22 1.20 -19.39
CA SER A 328 -49.40 2.36 -19.76
C SER A 328 -49.54 2.68 -21.26
N HIS A 329 -50.32 3.70 -21.62
CA HIS A 329 -50.41 4.20 -23.00
C HIS A 329 -49.32 5.23 -23.33
N TRP A 330 -48.05 4.90 -23.09
CA TRP A 330 -46.91 5.73 -23.51
C TRP A 330 -46.60 5.48 -24.99
N SER A 331 -46.32 6.53 -25.77
CA SER A 331 -45.81 6.35 -27.14
C SER A 331 -44.39 5.76 -27.13
N VAL A 332 -43.98 5.06 -28.18
CA VAL A 332 -42.64 4.44 -28.26
C VAL A 332 -41.52 5.46 -27.99
N ALA A 333 -41.64 6.68 -28.53
CA ALA A 333 -40.68 7.75 -28.31
C ALA A 333 -40.64 8.22 -26.85
N GLN A 334 -41.80 8.31 -26.18
CA GLN A 334 -41.87 8.66 -24.75
C GLN A 334 -41.24 7.56 -23.90
N GLN A 335 -41.51 6.29 -24.19
CA GLN A 335 -40.94 5.16 -23.46
C GLN A 335 -39.42 5.17 -23.54
N GLU A 336 -38.87 5.34 -24.75
CA GLU A 336 -37.42 5.40 -24.96
C GLU A 336 -36.79 6.60 -24.24
N TYR A 337 -37.41 7.77 -24.30
CA TYR A 337 -36.96 8.95 -23.57
C TYR A 337 -36.94 8.71 -22.06
N LEU A 338 -38.05 8.25 -21.48
CA LEU A 338 -38.18 7.99 -20.03
C LEU A 338 -37.13 6.96 -19.56
N GLN A 339 -36.98 5.87 -20.31
CA GLN A 339 -36.04 4.80 -19.97
C GLN A 339 -34.59 5.28 -20.07
N ARG A 340 -34.19 5.98 -21.14
CA ARG A 340 -32.84 6.54 -21.28
C ARG A 340 -32.49 7.54 -20.18
N ARG A 341 -33.44 8.40 -19.78
CA ARG A 341 -33.26 9.35 -18.68
C ARG A 341 -33.09 8.64 -17.34
N TYR A 342 -33.92 7.63 -17.07
CA TYR A 342 -33.82 6.80 -15.87
C TYR A 342 -32.47 6.07 -15.77
N LEU A 343 -32.06 5.36 -16.83
CA LEU A 343 -30.81 4.61 -16.84
C LEU A 343 -29.58 5.53 -16.68
N ARG A 344 -29.63 6.74 -17.25
CA ARG A 344 -28.59 7.77 -17.01
C ARG A 344 -28.51 8.15 -15.52
N ALA A 345 -29.64 8.35 -14.86
CA ALA A 345 -29.67 8.67 -13.43
C ALA A 345 -29.23 7.50 -12.55
N ALA A 346 -29.53 6.25 -12.95
CA ALA A 346 -29.03 5.06 -12.29
C ALA A 346 -27.49 5.00 -12.37
N LEU A 347 -26.91 5.16 -13.57
CA LEU A 347 -25.45 5.24 -13.74
C LEU A 347 -24.84 6.41 -12.92
N ALA A 348 -25.46 7.58 -12.97
CA ALA A 348 -25.04 8.73 -12.16
C ALA A 348 -25.02 8.42 -10.66
N SER A 349 -26.03 7.70 -10.16
CA SER A 349 -26.14 7.32 -8.75
C SER A 349 -24.95 6.48 -8.28
N ALA A 350 -24.43 5.58 -9.12
CA ALA A 350 -23.24 4.79 -8.78
C ALA A 350 -21.99 5.66 -8.56
N TYR A 351 -21.80 6.73 -9.34
CA TYR A 351 -20.73 7.71 -9.14
C TYR A 351 -20.95 8.63 -7.92
N LEU A 352 -22.18 8.72 -7.42
CA LEU A 352 -22.57 9.57 -6.30
C LEU A 352 -22.43 8.89 -4.94
N VAL A 353 -22.30 7.56 -4.90
CA VAL A 353 -22.04 6.80 -3.67
C VAL A 353 -20.75 7.30 -3.02
N GLY A 354 -20.89 7.98 -1.88
CA GLY A 354 -19.80 8.64 -1.17
C GLY A 354 -19.05 7.77 -0.16
N GLU A 355 -19.58 6.59 0.16
CA GLU A 355 -18.97 5.66 1.12
C GLU A 355 -17.94 4.74 0.42
N SER A 356 -16.79 4.54 1.08
CA SER A 356 -15.72 3.65 0.62
C SER A 356 -15.76 2.29 1.35
N THR A 357 -16.95 1.79 1.68
CA THR A 357 -17.14 0.47 2.30
C THR A 357 -17.33 -0.58 1.21
N LEU A 358 -16.99 -1.85 1.49
CA LEU A 358 -17.18 -2.94 0.52
C LEU A 358 -18.65 -3.10 0.10
N ASP A 359 -19.59 -2.93 1.05
CA ASP A 359 -21.02 -2.96 0.78
C ASP A 359 -21.47 -1.84 -0.17
N ALA A 360 -21.00 -0.61 0.06
CA ALA A 360 -21.36 0.54 -0.78
C ALA A 360 -20.83 0.39 -2.21
N ILE A 361 -19.60 -0.12 -2.37
CA ILE A 361 -19.00 -0.40 -3.67
C ILE A 361 -19.74 -1.55 -4.37
N SER A 362 -20.11 -2.59 -3.63
CA SER A 362 -20.93 -3.70 -4.15
C SER A 362 -22.31 -3.22 -4.60
N GLY A 363 -22.91 -2.29 -3.84
CA GLY A 363 -24.13 -1.60 -4.23
C GLY A 363 -23.97 -0.82 -5.54
N ALA A 364 -22.91 -0.02 -5.67
CA ALA A 364 -22.63 0.73 -6.90
C ALA A 364 -22.36 -0.19 -8.11
N HIS A 365 -21.67 -1.31 -7.91
CA HIS A 365 -21.44 -2.31 -8.96
C HIS A 365 -22.75 -3.02 -9.36
N SER A 366 -23.63 -3.32 -8.39
CA SER A 366 -24.93 -3.92 -8.65
C SER A 366 -25.81 -3.02 -9.53
N ILE A 367 -25.69 -1.69 -9.39
CA ILE A 367 -26.37 -0.72 -10.27
C ILE A 367 -25.90 -0.89 -11.72
N ALA A 368 -24.58 -0.98 -11.95
CA ALA A 368 -24.04 -1.22 -13.30
C ALA A 368 -24.55 -2.54 -13.90
N ALA A 369 -24.60 -3.60 -13.10
CA ALA A 369 -25.13 -4.90 -13.53
C ALA A 369 -26.62 -4.85 -13.86
N ARG A 370 -27.42 -4.11 -13.07
CA ARG A 370 -28.84 -3.94 -13.35
C ARG A 370 -29.07 -3.12 -14.62
N VAL A 371 -28.31 -2.04 -14.83
CA VAL A 371 -28.38 -1.24 -16.05
C VAL A 371 -28.01 -2.08 -17.28
N ALA A 372 -26.95 -2.90 -17.22
CA ALA A 372 -26.61 -3.86 -18.29
C ALA A 372 -27.78 -4.79 -18.61
N SER A 373 -28.42 -5.35 -17.58
CA SER A 373 -29.57 -6.24 -17.73
C SER A 373 -30.75 -5.56 -18.43
N ILE A 374 -31.04 -4.30 -18.11
CA ILE A 374 -32.15 -3.55 -18.74
C ILE A 374 -31.80 -3.21 -20.21
N LEU A 375 -30.53 -2.90 -20.49
CA LEU A 375 -30.06 -2.61 -21.85
C LEU A 375 -29.88 -3.87 -22.73
N GLY A 376 -29.94 -5.07 -22.14
CA GLY A 376 -29.68 -6.33 -22.84
C GLY A 376 -28.21 -6.53 -23.23
N ILE A 377 -27.29 -5.88 -22.51
CA ILE A 377 -25.84 -5.96 -22.72
C ILE A 377 -25.25 -7.00 -21.76
N ALA A 378 -24.05 -7.53 -22.06
CA ALA A 378 -23.35 -8.45 -21.18
C ALA A 378 -23.21 -7.89 -19.76
N ALA A 379 -23.66 -8.64 -18.77
CA ALA A 379 -23.55 -8.23 -17.37
C ALA A 379 -22.07 -8.20 -16.94
N PRO A 380 -21.66 -7.18 -16.18
CA PRO A 380 -20.37 -7.16 -15.50
C PRO A 380 -20.11 -8.44 -14.71
N ALA A 381 -18.87 -8.92 -14.74
CA ALA A 381 -18.46 -10.03 -13.88
C ALA A 381 -18.58 -9.64 -12.40
N PRO A 382 -18.99 -10.57 -11.50
CA PRO A 382 -19.08 -10.27 -10.07
C PRO A 382 -17.75 -9.77 -9.52
N LEU A 383 -17.80 -8.83 -8.56
CA LEU A 383 -16.61 -8.21 -7.95
C LEU A 383 -15.60 -9.23 -7.41
N GLU A 384 -16.06 -10.36 -6.87
CA GLU A 384 -15.18 -11.42 -6.35
C GLU A 384 -14.35 -12.11 -7.45
N HIS A 385 -14.89 -12.13 -8.67
CA HIS A 385 -14.28 -12.72 -9.86
C HIS A 385 -13.51 -11.69 -10.70
N SER A 386 -13.56 -10.40 -10.34
CA SER A 386 -12.81 -9.30 -10.99
C SER A 386 -11.29 -9.54 -11.02
N ARG A 387 -10.79 -10.42 -10.15
CA ARG A 387 -9.39 -10.85 -10.05
C ARG A 387 -8.85 -11.60 -11.27
N ILE A 388 -9.72 -12.18 -12.09
CA ILE A 388 -9.32 -13.15 -13.14
C ILE A 388 -9.86 -12.77 -14.52
N VAL A 389 -10.99 -12.06 -14.56
CA VAL A 389 -11.63 -11.70 -15.82
C VAL A 389 -10.99 -10.43 -16.37
N ALA A 390 -10.27 -10.57 -17.49
CA ALA A 390 -9.88 -9.41 -18.29
C ALA A 390 -11.16 -8.71 -18.75
N LEU A 391 -11.25 -7.40 -18.53
CA LEU A 391 -12.31 -6.63 -19.16
C LEU A 391 -11.99 -6.59 -20.65
N ASP A 392 -12.97 -6.96 -21.48
CA ASP A 392 -12.85 -6.88 -22.94
C ASP A 392 -12.90 -5.40 -23.35
N LEU A 393 -11.80 -4.70 -23.13
CA LEU A 393 -11.61 -3.30 -23.52
C LEU A 393 -11.12 -3.19 -24.98
N LEU A 394 -11.02 -4.32 -25.71
CA LEU A 394 -10.41 -4.41 -27.05
C LEU A 394 -11.17 -3.62 -28.13
N ASN A 395 -12.41 -3.20 -27.86
CA ASN A 395 -13.23 -2.41 -28.77
C ASN A 395 -13.32 -0.92 -28.41
N LEU A 396 -12.60 -0.45 -27.39
CA LEU A 396 -12.66 0.94 -26.94
C LEU A 396 -11.42 1.70 -27.40
N ASP A 397 -11.60 2.76 -28.18
CA ASP A 397 -10.52 3.69 -28.49
C ASP A 397 -9.97 4.30 -27.18
N GLN A 398 -8.67 4.08 -26.89
CA GLN A 398 -8.02 4.57 -25.67
C GLN A 398 -8.18 6.09 -25.46
N GLY A 399 -8.39 6.85 -26.55
CA GLY A 399 -8.65 8.29 -26.52
C GLY A 399 -10.00 8.69 -25.90
N ASP A 400 -11.02 7.84 -25.99
CA ASP A 400 -12.36 8.10 -25.43
C ASP A 400 -12.52 7.60 -23.99
N ILE A 401 -11.63 6.72 -23.53
CA ILE A 401 -11.65 6.17 -22.16
C ILE A 401 -10.93 7.10 -21.17
N LEU A 402 -9.85 7.76 -21.60
CA LEU A 402 -8.87 8.40 -20.71
C LEU A 402 -8.83 9.93 -20.83
N SER A 403 -9.89 10.55 -21.36
CA SER A 403 -9.93 12.01 -21.56
C SER A 403 -10.04 12.76 -20.22
N PRO A 404 -9.19 13.78 -19.95
CA PRO A 404 -9.27 14.57 -18.72
C PRO A 404 -10.59 15.35 -18.60
N LYS A 405 -11.31 15.54 -19.71
CA LYS A 405 -12.67 16.14 -19.71
C LYS A 405 -13.66 15.29 -18.91
N LEU A 406 -13.45 13.97 -18.82
CA LEU A 406 -14.30 13.05 -18.07
C LEU A 406 -14.33 13.38 -16.57
N VAL A 407 -13.26 13.98 -16.02
CA VAL A 407 -13.26 14.48 -14.63
C VAL A 407 -14.33 15.53 -14.43
N SER A 408 -14.45 16.49 -15.36
CA SER A 408 -15.43 17.56 -15.27
C SER A 408 -16.87 17.02 -15.36
N TYR A 409 -17.09 16.02 -16.21
CA TYR A 409 -18.36 15.32 -16.37
C TYR A 409 -18.70 14.41 -15.18
N MET A 410 -17.70 13.87 -14.48
CA MET A 410 -17.89 13.08 -13.27
C MET A 410 -18.25 13.95 -12.07
N ARG A 411 -17.68 15.16 -12.00
CA ARG A 411 -17.92 16.10 -10.90
C ARG A 411 -19.18 16.93 -11.07
N ASN A 412 -19.54 17.24 -12.31
CA ASN A 412 -20.67 18.11 -12.64
C ASN A 412 -21.55 17.44 -13.68
N ASN A 413 -22.84 17.79 -13.69
CA ASN A 413 -23.72 17.51 -14.82
C ASN A 413 -23.89 16.02 -15.15
N LEU A 414 -23.91 15.15 -14.15
CA LEU A 414 -24.10 13.69 -14.32
C LEU A 414 -25.42 13.33 -15.01
N LEU A 415 -26.44 14.18 -14.88
CA LEU A 415 -27.75 14.00 -15.52
C LEU A 415 -27.84 14.65 -16.91
N GLN A 416 -26.82 15.41 -17.37
CA GLN A 416 -26.88 16.04 -18.69
C GLN A 416 -26.77 15.01 -19.82
N ARG A 417 -27.45 15.28 -20.93
CA ARG A 417 -27.51 14.36 -22.07
C ARG A 417 -26.16 14.16 -22.76
N THR A 418 -25.34 15.21 -22.79
CA THR A 418 -24.02 15.25 -23.42
C THR A 418 -22.93 14.57 -22.59
N ASN A 419 -23.28 13.98 -21.45
CA ASN A 419 -22.32 13.38 -20.55
C ASN A 419 -21.98 11.93 -20.99
N PRO A 420 -20.75 11.67 -21.45
CA PRO A 420 -20.36 10.36 -22.00
C PRO A 420 -20.08 9.30 -20.92
N ILE A 421 -20.05 9.65 -19.62
CA ILE A 421 -19.83 8.67 -18.54
C ILE A 421 -21.12 8.07 -17.98
N THR A 422 -22.27 8.72 -18.23
CA THR A 422 -23.59 8.28 -17.78
C THR A 422 -24.54 8.03 -18.95
N GLU A 423 -24.06 8.10 -20.19
CA GLU A 423 -24.83 7.67 -21.35
C GLU A 423 -25.10 6.16 -21.26
N PRO A 424 -26.36 5.70 -21.44
CA PRO A 424 -26.74 4.30 -21.23
C PRO A 424 -26.32 3.41 -22.40
N ILE A 425 -25.00 3.23 -22.55
CA ILE A 425 -24.33 2.42 -23.55
C ILE A 425 -23.33 1.47 -22.89
N ASP A 426 -22.91 0.43 -23.61
CA ASP A 426 -21.98 -0.59 -23.13
C ASP A 426 -20.69 0.02 -22.55
N THR A 427 -20.14 1.03 -23.23
CA THR A 427 -18.86 1.66 -22.84
C THR A 427 -18.95 2.32 -21.45
N SER A 428 -20.07 2.96 -21.12
CA SER A 428 -20.30 3.58 -19.80
C SER A 428 -20.45 2.55 -18.71
N VAL A 429 -21.16 1.45 -18.99
CA VAL A 429 -21.37 0.35 -18.03
C VAL A 429 -20.06 -0.38 -17.76
N THR A 430 -19.31 -0.72 -18.81
CA THR A 430 -17.99 -1.36 -18.70
C THR A 430 -16.99 -0.46 -17.97
N ARG A 431 -16.99 0.85 -18.24
CA ARG A 431 -16.16 1.82 -17.51
C ARG A 431 -16.53 1.88 -16.02
N LEU A 432 -17.82 1.96 -15.70
CA LEU A 432 -18.29 1.96 -14.31
C LEU A 432 -17.95 0.64 -13.59
N SER A 433 -18.05 -0.50 -14.29
CA SER A 433 -17.62 -1.81 -13.79
C SER A 433 -16.13 -1.83 -13.46
N ALA A 434 -15.28 -1.26 -14.34
CA ALA A 434 -13.85 -1.17 -14.12
C ALA A 434 -13.50 -0.30 -12.90
N LEU A 435 -14.19 0.84 -12.75
CA LEU A 435 -14.00 1.76 -11.62
C LEU A 435 -14.47 1.16 -10.29
N THR A 436 -15.63 0.49 -10.28
CA THR A 436 -16.15 -0.18 -9.08
C THR A 436 -15.27 -1.37 -8.67
N SER A 437 -14.78 -2.15 -9.62
CA SER A 437 -13.81 -3.22 -9.38
C SER A 437 -12.48 -2.67 -8.85
N SER A 438 -11.99 -1.56 -9.40
CA SER A 438 -10.77 -0.90 -8.91
C SER A 438 -10.94 -0.39 -7.47
N ALA A 439 -12.07 0.26 -7.19
CA ALA A 439 -12.42 0.73 -5.85
C ALA A 439 -12.53 -0.43 -4.85
N PHE A 440 -13.10 -1.57 -5.28
CA PHE A 440 -13.22 -2.78 -4.47
C PHE A 440 -11.86 -3.40 -4.14
N LEU A 441 -10.96 -3.54 -5.11
CA LEU A 441 -9.61 -4.07 -4.89
C LEU A 441 -8.79 -3.18 -3.94
N LEU A 442 -8.83 -1.86 -4.12
CA LEU A 442 -8.14 -0.92 -3.24
C LEU A 442 -8.72 -0.99 -1.81
N THR A 443 -10.04 -0.94 -1.68
CA THR A 443 -10.73 -0.96 -0.37
C THR A 443 -10.53 -2.29 0.34
N SER A 444 -10.60 -3.41 -0.37
CA SER A 444 -10.35 -4.74 0.19
C SER A 444 -8.90 -4.90 0.66
N ALA A 445 -7.93 -4.27 -0.01
CA ALA A 445 -6.53 -4.17 0.44
C ALA A 445 -6.30 -3.17 1.59
N GLY A 446 -7.31 -2.37 1.98
CA GLY A 446 -7.24 -1.43 3.09
C GLY A 446 -7.03 0.03 2.69
N LEU A 447 -7.07 0.36 1.41
CA LEU A 447 -7.06 1.73 0.91
C LEU A 447 -8.50 2.18 0.61
N PRO A 448 -9.11 3.04 1.45
CA PRO A 448 -10.47 3.49 1.22
C PRO A 448 -10.55 4.22 -0.12
N CYS A 449 -11.32 3.65 -1.05
CA CYS A 449 -11.48 4.21 -2.40
C CYS A 449 -12.95 4.16 -2.80
N THR A 450 -13.53 5.32 -3.15
CA THR A 450 -14.86 5.41 -3.74
C THR A 450 -14.78 5.26 -5.26
N VAL A 451 -15.93 5.00 -5.91
CA VAL A 451 -16.01 4.96 -7.38
C VAL A 451 -15.51 6.27 -8.00
N ARG A 452 -15.88 7.41 -7.40
CA ARG A 452 -15.40 8.73 -7.84
C ARG A 452 -13.89 8.88 -7.66
N ARG A 453 -13.33 8.41 -6.54
CA ARG A 453 -11.88 8.47 -6.30
C ARG A 453 -11.10 7.60 -7.30
N ALA A 454 -11.60 6.41 -7.62
CA ALA A 454 -11.03 5.59 -8.69
C ALA A 454 -11.10 6.33 -10.04
N GLY A 455 -12.21 7.01 -10.33
CA GLY A 455 -12.36 7.84 -11.52
C GLY A 455 -11.38 9.00 -11.58
N ASP A 456 -11.17 9.71 -10.46
CA ASP A 456 -10.18 10.79 -10.38
C ASP A 456 -8.77 10.28 -10.72
N LEU A 457 -8.37 9.13 -10.16
CA LEU A 457 -7.08 8.52 -10.46
C LEU A 457 -6.93 8.20 -11.95
N VAL A 458 -7.95 7.59 -12.56
CA VAL A 458 -7.91 7.18 -13.98
C VAL A 458 -7.93 8.37 -14.93
N PHE A 459 -8.83 9.33 -14.72
CA PHE A 459 -9.07 10.40 -15.69
C PHE A 459 -8.09 11.57 -15.56
N LEU A 460 -7.55 11.86 -14.36
CA LEU A 460 -6.52 12.89 -14.19
C LEU A 460 -5.13 12.42 -14.64
N ARG A 461 -4.85 11.12 -14.52
CA ARG A 461 -3.56 10.51 -14.85
C ARG A 461 -2.36 11.20 -14.19
N ASP A 462 -2.53 11.70 -12.96
CA ASP A 462 -1.42 12.24 -12.18
C ASP A 462 -0.47 11.11 -11.77
N SER A 463 0.67 11.02 -12.46
CA SER A 463 1.69 10.00 -12.20
C SER A 463 2.23 10.07 -10.77
N GLY A 464 2.32 11.27 -10.16
CA GLY A 464 2.80 11.44 -8.80
C GLY A 464 1.82 10.85 -7.77
N GLU A 465 0.54 11.18 -7.92
CA GLU A 465 -0.53 10.67 -7.06
C GLU A 465 -0.69 9.15 -7.21
N GLN A 466 -0.75 8.64 -8.45
CA GLN A 466 -0.85 7.21 -8.72
C GLN A 466 0.35 6.42 -8.19
N LYS A 467 1.58 6.94 -8.33
CA LYS A 467 2.79 6.32 -7.72
C LYS A 467 2.65 6.22 -6.21
N SER A 468 2.16 7.28 -5.56
CA SER A 468 1.97 7.29 -4.11
C SER A 468 0.93 6.25 -3.65
N GLU A 469 -0.20 6.13 -4.35
CA GLU A 469 -1.25 5.15 -4.03
C GLU A 469 -0.80 3.72 -4.32
N ALA A 470 -0.08 3.47 -5.42
CA ALA A 470 0.47 2.16 -5.73
C ALA A 470 1.48 1.69 -4.66
N VAL A 471 2.37 2.57 -4.18
CA VAL A 471 3.31 2.24 -3.10
C VAL A 471 2.56 1.93 -1.80
N LYS A 472 1.52 2.71 -1.45
CA LYS A 472 0.69 2.41 -0.27
C LYS A 472 0.00 1.05 -0.39
N PHE A 473 -0.52 0.72 -1.57
CA PHE A 473 -1.19 -0.55 -1.84
C PHE A 473 -0.22 -1.72 -1.61
N ILE A 474 0.97 -1.66 -2.21
CA ILE A 474 2.03 -2.66 -2.05
C ILE A 474 2.44 -2.81 -0.56
N HIS A 475 2.59 -1.69 0.14
CA HIS A 475 2.94 -1.71 1.56
C HIS A 475 1.85 -2.37 2.43
N LEU A 476 0.57 -2.07 2.18
CA LEU A 476 -0.54 -2.65 2.94
C LEU A 476 -0.68 -4.16 2.72
N ILE A 477 -0.48 -4.63 1.48
CA ILE A 477 -0.39 -6.06 1.17
C ILE A 477 0.72 -6.71 2.00
N SER A 478 1.91 -6.10 2.01
CA SER A 478 3.07 -6.64 2.74
C SER A 478 2.84 -6.77 4.25
N GLY A 479 2.02 -5.89 4.84
CA GLY A 479 1.69 -5.91 6.26
C GLY A 479 0.61 -6.93 6.64
N ARG A 480 -0.19 -7.41 5.68
CA ARG A 480 -1.30 -8.35 5.92
C ARG A 480 -0.94 -9.81 5.68
N THR A 481 0.01 -10.06 4.80
CA THR A 481 0.46 -11.42 4.50
C THR A 481 1.17 -12.04 5.69
N SER A 482 0.74 -13.25 6.08
CA SER A 482 1.55 -14.10 6.94
C SER A 482 2.86 -14.45 6.22
N GLN A 483 3.92 -14.72 6.98
CA GLN A 483 5.26 -14.96 6.40
C GLN A 483 5.33 -16.13 5.41
N ASN A 484 4.30 -16.99 5.30
CA ASN A 484 4.32 -18.23 4.50
C ASN A 484 3.33 -18.31 3.32
N ASP A 485 2.55 -17.27 3.02
CA ASP A 485 1.53 -17.33 1.95
C ASP A 485 2.03 -16.83 0.58
N ASP A 486 2.68 -17.71 -0.22
CA ASP A 486 3.14 -17.37 -1.59
C ASP A 486 1.98 -17.10 -2.55
N GLU A 487 0.86 -17.80 -2.38
CA GLU A 487 -0.33 -17.66 -3.25
C GLU A 487 -0.93 -16.27 -3.11
N HIS A 488 -1.01 -15.73 -1.89
CA HIS A 488 -1.47 -14.37 -1.67
C HIS A 488 -0.56 -13.32 -2.34
N TRP A 489 0.76 -13.51 -2.34
CA TRP A 489 1.67 -12.60 -3.05
C TRP A 489 1.46 -12.63 -4.56
N LEU A 490 1.27 -13.82 -5.14
CA LEU A 490 0.96 -13.96 -6.56
C LEU A 490 -0.39 -13.35 -6.91
N ALA A 491 -1.41 -13.54 -6.08
CA ALA A 491 -2.71 -12.90 -6.24
C ALA A 491 -2.59 -11.37 -6.17
N ALA A 492 -1.87 -10.84 -5.18
CA ALA A 492 -1.64 -9.41 -5.03
C ALA A 492 -0.88 -8.79 -6.21
N ARG A 493 0.10 -9.51 -6.79
CA ARG A 493 0.79 -9.08 -8.02
C ARG A 493 -0.20 -9.00 -9.19
N LYS A 494 -1.08 -10.01 -9.34
CA LYS A 494 -2.12 -9.99 -10.39
C LYS A 494 -3.09 -8.84 -10.20
N GLU A 495 -3.55 -8.59 -8.98
CA GLU A 495 -4.42 -7.45 -8.65
C GLU A 495 -3.73 -6.11 -8.93
N LEU A 496 -2.45 -5.96 -8.60
CA LEU A 496 -1.66 -4.76 -8.90
C LEU A 496 -1.62 -4.48 -10.41
N PHE A 497 -1.36 -5.50 -11.23
CA PHE A 497 -1.30 -5.32 -12.69
C PHE A 497 -2.68 -5.20 -13.33
N TRP A 498 -3.70 -5.84 -12.77
CA TRP A 498 -5.08 -5.59 -13.16
C TRP A 498 -5.48 -4.13 -12.86
N LEU A 499 -5.07 -3.55 -11.73
CA LEU A 499 -5.27 -2.12 -11.42
C LEU A 499 -4.45 -1.19 -12.33
N TRP A 500 -3.39 -1.70 -12.95
CA TRP A 500 -2.57 -0.96 -13.91
C TRP A 500 -3.20 -0.94 -15.31
N SER A 501 -3.68 -2.07 -15.84
CA SER A 501 -4.16 -2.20 -17.23
C SER A 501 -5.66 -2.42 -17.40
N TRP A 502 -6.39 -2.81 -16.35
CA TRP A 502 -7.73 -3.41 -16.40
C TRP A 502 -7.84 -4.70 -17.24
N SER A 503 -6.70 -5.31 -17.58
CA SER A 503 -6.63 -6.55 -18.34
C SER A 503 -5.70 -7.54 -17.67
N ALA A 504 -6.18 -8.78 -17.52
CA ALA A 504 -5.36 -9.90 -17.06
C ALA A 504 -4.50 -10.52 -18.19
N ALA A 505 -4.80 -10.21 -19.47
CA ALA A 505 -4.29 -10.94 -20.64
C ALA A 505 -3.16 -10.23 -21.40
N GLU A 506 -2.96 -8.91 -21.23
CA GLU A 506 -1.92 -8.15 -21.95
C GLU A 506 -0.63 -7.95 -21.16
N VAL A 507 -0.24 -8.97 -20.41
CA VAL A 507 1.09 -9.01 -19.77
C VAL A 507 2.20 -9.12 -20.85
N ASP A 508 1.86 -9.58 -22.07
CA ASP A 508 2.80 -9.97 -23.14
C ASP A 508 2.94 -9.00 -24.32
N SER A 509 2.24 -7.87 -24.38
CA SER A 509 2.45 -6.88 -25.45
C SER A 509 3.48 -5.82 -25.02
N PRO A 510 4.70 -5.80 -25.59
CA PRO A 510 5.76 -4.84 -25.24
C PRO A 510 5.51 -3.41 -25.75
N THR A 511 4.31 -3.11 -26.25
CA THR A 511 4.06 -1.88 -27.03
C THR A 511 3.41 -0.73 -26.25
N SER A 512 2.74 -0.99 -25.12
CA SER A 512 2.17 0.09 -24.30
C SER A 512 3.00 0.34 -23.05
N GLN A 513 3.65 1.51 -22.99
CA GLN A 513 4.37 1.98 -21.78
C GLN A 513 3.42 2.32 -20.62
N PHE A 514 2.14 2.55 -20.92
CA PHE A 514 1.13 2.99 -19.96
C PHE A 514 -0.11 2.10 -20.00
N GLY A 515 -0.69 1.84 -18.84
CA GLY A 515 -1.95 1.12 -18.71
C GLY A 515 -3.18 2.04 -18.72
N ALA A 516 -4.37 1.44 -18.82
CA ALA A 516 -5.66 2.14 -18.79
C ALA A 516 -6.28 2.25 -17.38
N GLY A 517 -5.73 1.57 -16.39
CA GLY A 517 -6.29 1.48 -15.04
C GLY A 517 -5.91 2.62 -14.10
N VAL A 518 -6.28 2.47 -12.82
CA VAL A 518 -6.00 3.47 -11.75
C VAL A 518 -4.52 3.73 -11.51
N PHE A 519 -3.64 2.79 -11.87
CA PHE A 519 -2.18 2.96 -11.85
C PHE A 519 -1.57 3.12 -13.24
N GLY A 520 -2.40 3.29 -14.27
CA GLY A 520 -1.99 3.23 -15.67
C GLY A 520 -0.98 4.30 -16.11
N ALA A 521 -0.85 5.42 -15.39
CA ALA A 521 0.18 6.45 -15.66
C ALA A 521 1.52 6.18 -14.94
N VAL A 522 1.61 5.07 -14.20
CA VAL A 522 2.84 4.61 -13.55
C VAL A 522 3.58 3.65 -14.48
N ASP A 523 4.89 3.85 -14.62
CA ASP A 523 5.73 2.96 -15.41
C ASP A 523 5.69 1.54 -14.83
N ARG A 524 5.52 0.55 -15.70
CA ARG A 524 5.46 -0.86 -15.31
C ARG A 524 6.73 -1.31 -14.56
N GLU A 525 7.90 -0.85 -15.01
CA GLU A 525 9.20 -1.11 -14.37
C GLU A 525 9.23 -0.59 -12.92
N PHE A 526 8.62 0.57 -12.66
CA PHE A 526 8.55 1.14 -11.32
C PHE A 526 7.70 0.25 -10.38
N LEU A 527 6.53 -0.22 -10.85
CA LEU A 527 5.67 -1.11 -10.06
C LEU A 527 6.36 -2.43 -9.73
N GLU A 528 7.04 -3.05 -10.70
CA GLU A 528 7.82 -4.26 -10.47
C GLU A 528 8.97 -4.04 -9.48
N LYS A 529 9.67 -2.90 -9.59
CA LYS A 529 10.75 -2.53 -8.69
C LYS A 529 10.26 -2.39 -7.24
N GLU A 530 9.15 -1.70 -7.03
CA GLU A 530 8.57 -1.54 -5.69
C GLU A 530 8.00 -2.86 -5.14
N PHE A 531 7.41 -3.70 -6.01
CA PHE A 531 6.95 -5.03 -5.63
C PHE A 531 8.10 -5.97 -5.22
N LEU A 532 9.21 -5.96 -5.97
CA LEU A 532 10.44 -6.67 -5.60
C LEU A 532 10.97 -6.21 -4.24
N LYS A 533 11.05 -4.90 -4.01
CA LYS A 533 11.48 -4.36 -2.71
C LYS A 533 10.59 -4.84 -1.56
N ALA A 534 9.28 -4.92 -1.79
CA ALA A 534 8.33 -5.44 -0.81
C ALA A 534 8.58 -6.93 -0.52
N LEU A 535 8.81 -7.76 -1.53
CA LEU A 535 9.17 -9.18 -1.35
C LEU A 535 10.47 -9.36 -0.56
N LEU A 536 11.51 -8.58 -0.88
CA LEU A 536 12.79 -8.64 -0.17
C LEU A 536 12.65 -8.19 1.29
N THR A 537 11.85 -7.16 1.54
CA THR A 537 11.54 -6.69 2.90
C THR A 537 10.69 -7.71 3.66
N ALA A 538 9.79 -8.42 2.99
CA ALA A 538 9.01 -9.51 3.59
C ALA A 538 9.79 -10.83 3.70
N THR A 539 11.08 -10.86 3.36
CA THR A 539 11.96 -12.06 3.37
C THR A 539 11.51 -13.19 2.43
N ARG A 540 10.69 -12.88 1.41
CA ARG A 540 10.17 -13.84 0.41
C ARG A 540 11.14 -14.06 -0.75
N TYR A 541 12.37 -14.45 -0.42
CA TYR A 541 13.44 -14.60 -1.40
C TYR A 541 13.18 -15.70 -2.44
N GLY A 542 12.61 -16.83 -2.00
CA GLY A 542 12.28 -17.95 -2.90
C GLY A 542 11.25 -17.57 -3.96
N LEU A 543 10.22 -16.80 -3.58
CA LEU A 543 9.21 -16.31 -4.53
C LEU A 543 9.77 -15.24 -5.46
N ALA A 544 10.54 -14.29 -4.91
CA ALA A 544 11.19 -13.27 -5.74
C ALA A 544 12.12 -13.89 -6.79
N ARG A 545 12.88 -14.93 -6.42
CA ARG A 545 13.69 -15.70 -7.37
C ARG A 545 12.82 -16.38 -8.43
N LYS A 546 11.74 -17.07 -8.04
CA LYS A 546 10.81 -17.69 -8.99
C LYS A 546 10.31 -16.68 -10.03
N ILE A 547 9.82 -15.52 -9.58
CA ILE A 547 9.24 -14.49 -10.45
C ILE A 547 10.30 -13.88 -11.39
N TYR A 548 11.43 -13.41 -10.85
CA TYR A 548 12.37 -12.57 -11.62
C TYR A 548 13.56 -13.32 -12.25
N GLU A 549 13.91 -14.55 -11.82
CA GLU A 549 15.03 -15.32 -12.40
C GLU A 549 14.60 -16.62 -13.13
N GLU A 550 13.45 -17.20 -12.80
CA GLU A 550 13.04 -18.53 -13.28
C GLU A 550 11.86 -18.48 -14.25
N SER A 551 10.88 -17.61 -14.00
CA SER A 551 9.60 -17.65 -14.73
C SER A 551 9.65 -17.01 -16.12
N GLY A 552 10.75 -16.35 -16.52
CA GLY A 552 10.83 -15.58 -17.79
C GLY A 552 9.90 -14.34 -17.83
N ASP A 553 8.94 -14.26 -16.90
CA ASP A 553 7.95 -13.21 -16.66
C ASP A 553 8.52 -11.99 -15.92
N GLY A 554 9.84 -11.89 -15.82
CA GLY A 554 10.55 -10.79 -15.19
C GLY A 554 10.62 -9.59 -16.13
N PHE A 555 9.72 -8.63 -15.99
CA PHE A 555 9.73 -7.36 -16.76
C PHE A 555 10.86 -6.40 -16.36
N LEU A 556 11.74 -6.81 -15.44
CA LEU A 556 12.91 -6.05 -15.04
C LEU A 556 14.13 -6.51 -15.84
N ASP A 557 14.84 -5.56 -16.44
CA ASP A 557 16.13 -5.85 -17.03
C ASP A 557 17.12 -6.40 -15.99
N SER A 558 18.03 -7.27 -16.42
CA SER A 558 18.99 -7.94 -15.56
C SER A 558 19.91 -6.95 -14.83
N ALA A 559 20.24 -5.81 -15.46
CA ALA A 559 21.02 -4.76 -14.81
C ALA A 559 20.23 -4.07 -13.70
N VAL A 560 18.95 -3.73 -13.95
CA VAL A 560 18.06 -3.08 -12.99
C VAL A 560 17.76 -4.01 -11.81
N LEU A 561 17.50 -5.29 -12.08
CA LEU A 561 17.30 -6.30 -11.04
C LEU A 561 18.54 -6.40 -10.13
N ARG A 562 19.74 -6.52 -10.72
CA ARG A 562 21.01 -6.58 -9.99
C ARG A 562 21.22 -5.35 -9.10
N ASP A 563 21.00 -4.15 -9.62
CA ASP A 563 21.21 -2.91 -8.86
C ASP A 563 20.21 -2.78 -7.70
N ASN A 564 18.96 -3.22 -7.88
CA ASN A 564 17.97 -3.26 -6.79
C ASN A 564 18.31 -4.29 -5.71
N ILE A 565 18.80 -5.48 -6.10
CA ILE A 565 19.28 -6.48 -5.15
C ILE A 565 20.46 -5.92 -4.35
N VAL A 566 21.46 -5.34 -5.02
CA VAL A 566 22.62 -4.71 -4.35
C VAL A 566 22.16 -3.61 -3.39
N ALA A 567 21.23 -2.74 -3.80
CA ALA A 567 20.69 -1.70 -2.92
C ALA A 567 19.96 -2.29 -1.70
N ALA A 568 19.17 -3.35 -1.87
CA ALA A 568 18.48 -4.03 -0.78
C ALA A 568 19.46 -4.70 0.20
N VAL A 569 20.49 -5.35 -0.32
CA VAL A 569 21.57 -5.97 0.47
C VAL A 569 22.32 -4.92 1.29
N MET A 570 22.70 -3.80 0.67
CA MET A 570 23.38 -2.70 1.36
C MET A 570 22.48 -2.02 2.38
N SER A 571 21.19 -1.83 2.09
CA SER A 571 20.22 -1.31 3.06
C SER A 571 20.04 -2.24 4.27
N ALA A 572 20.01 -3.57 4.05
CA ALA A 572 19.97 -4.54 5.14
C ALA A 572 21.25 -4.52 5.99
N PHE A 573 22.41 -4.33 5.35
CA PHE A 573 23.68 -4.15 6.04
C PHE A 573 23.69 -2.87 6.88
N ASP A 574 23.23 -1.75 6.31
CA ASP A 574 23.28 -0.46 6.97
C ASP A 574 22.27 -0.36 8.14
N ASN A 575 21.14 -1.06 8.05
CA ASN A 575 20.17 -1.09 9.14
C ASN A 575 20.45 -2.19 10.19
N ALA A 576 21.54 -2.93 10.06
CA ALA A 576 21.89 -3.98 11.01
C ALA A 576 22.43 -3.38 12.32
N SER A 577 21.92 -3.85 13.45
CA SER A 577 22.40 -3.50 14.80
C SER A 577 23.46 -4.47 15.34
N ASN A 578 23.62 -5.63 14.72
CA ASN A 578 24.55 -6.68 15.16
C ASN A 578 25.50 -7.07 14.01
N PRO A 579 26.82 -7.11 14.25
CA PRO A 579 27.82 -7.49 13.26
C PRO A 579 27.92 -9.00 12.97
N ASN A 580 27.11 -9.86 13.59
CA ASN A 580 27.13 -11.31 13.36
C ASN A 580 26.38 -11.70 12.07
N ARG A 581 27.03 -12.43 11.16
CA ARG A 581 26.48 -12.91 9.87
C ARG A 581 25.28 -13.86 10.03
N THR A 582 25.18 -14.56 11.15
CA THR A 582 24.16 -15.60 11.37
C THR A 582 22.89 -15.10 12.04
N ARG A 583 22.83 -13.83 12.47
CA ARG A 583 21.70 -13.28 13.23
C ARG A 583 21.33 -11.86 12.79
N GLY A 584 20.06 -11.50 12.95
CA GLY A 584 19.57 -10.13 12.72
C GLY A 584 19.72 -9.63 11.29
N GLY A 585 20.02 -8.34 11.14
CA GLY A 585 20.09 -7.67 9.83
C GLY A 585 21.21 -8.17 8.93
N LEU A 586 22.33 -8.65 9.49
CA LEU A 586 23.42 -9.20 8.69
C LEU A 586 23.10 -10.58 8.08
N LYS A 587 22.32 -11.40 8.81
CA LYS A 587 21.76 -12.62 8.23
C LYS A 587 20.86 -12.29 7.05
N ARG A 588 20.01 -11.26 7.18
CA ARG A 588 19.15 -10.79 6.08
C ARG A 588 19.97 -10.40 4.85
N CYS A 589 21.07 -9.67 5.05
CA CYS A 589 22.00 -9.29 4.00
C CYS A 589 22.60 -10.53 3.30
N ASP A 590 23.05 -11.52 4.06
CA ASP A 590 23.60 -12.78 3.52
C ASP A 590 22.53 -13.62 2.79
N ASP A 591 21.32 -13.70 3.34
CA ASP A 591 20.20 -14.42 2.73
C ASP A 591 19.81 -13.80 1.38
N ILE A 592 19.70 -12.46 1.29
CA ILE A 592 19.40 -11.75 0.03
C ILE A 592 20.53 -11.96 -0.98
N LEU A 593 21.79 -11.86 -0.54
CA LEU A 593 22.96 -12.00 -1.41
C LEU A 593 23.02 -13.38 -2.09
N ASN A 594 22.60 -14.43 -1.37
CA ASN A 594 22.60 -15.80 -1.87
C ASN A 594 21.28 -16.23 -2.54
N ALA A 595 20.23 -15.41 -2.45
CA ALA A 595 18.90 -15.73 -2.98
C ALA A 595 18.83 -15.75 -4.52
N PHE A 596 19.67 -14.97 -5.20
CA PHE A 596 19.61 -14.74 -6.66
C PHE A 596 20.88 -15.23 -7.35
N PRO A 597 21.09 -16.55 -7.50
CA PRO A 597 22.35 -17.08 -8.01
C PRO A 597 22.62 -16.79 -9.49
N LYS A 598 21.58 -16.55 -10.31
CA LYS A 598 21.78 -16.25 -11.75
C LYS A 598 22.17 -14.79 -11.95
N THR A 599 21.52 -13.87 -11.25
CA THR A 599 21.77 -12.42 -11.33
C THR A 599 22.98 -12.01 -10.48
N MET A 600 23.13 -12.59 -9.29
CA MET A 600 24.24 -12.36 -8.35
C MET A 600 25.17 -13.57 -8.28
N GLY A 601 25.68 -14.03 -9.43
CA GLY A 601 26.64 -15.12 -9.47
C GLY A 601 27.90 -14.84 -8.65
N ARG A 602 28.51 -15.90 -8.08
CA ARG A 602 29.75 -15.82 -7.26
C ARG A 602 30.95 -15.22 -8.01
N GLY A 603 30.89 -15.20 -9.34
CA GLY A 603 31.88 -14.56 -10.20
C GLY A 603 31.75 -13.04 -10.29
N SER A 604 30.60 -12.46 -9.92
CA SER A 604 30.36 -11.03 -10.08
C SER A 604 31.21 -10.19 -9.12
N PRO A 605 31.73 -9.02 -9.56
CA PRO A 605 32.53 -8.16 -8.70
C PRO A 605 31.71 -7.60 -7.52
N ALA A 606 30.41 -7.35 -7.73
CA ALA A 606 29.50 -6.90 -6.68
C ALA A 606 29.34 -7.96 -5.57
N TYR A 607 29.10 -9.22 -5.94
CA TYR A 607 29.00 -10.32 -4.96
C TYR A 607 30.27 -10.44 -4.12
N ARG A 608 31.46 -10.45 -4.76
CA ARG A 608 32.74 -10.61 -4.05
C ARG A 608 33.01 -9.45 -3.08
N ARG A 609 32.66 -8.22 -3.46
CA ARG A 609 32.81 -7.05 -2.60
C ARG A 609 31.93 -7.14 -1.36
N ILE A 610 30.64 -7.48 -1.55
CA ILE A 610 29.68 -7.60 -0.45
C ILE A 610 30.01 -8.79 0.46
N ASP A 611 30.36 -9.95 -0.10
CA ASP A 611 30.76 -11.12 0.71
C ASP A 611 32.04 -10.84 1.51
N SER A 612 33.00 -10.10 0.94
CA SER A 612 34.19 -9.63 1.68
C SER A 612 33.80 -8.67 2.82
N LEU A 613 32.86 -7.75 2.58
CA LEU A 613 32.34 -6.84 3.59
C LEU A 613 31.66 -7.60 4.75
N LEU A 614 30.82 -8.59 4.42
CA LEU A 614 30.16 -9.46 5.39
C LEU A 614 31.17 -10.28 6.21
N LYS A 615 32.20 -10.84 5.57
CA LYS A 615 33.27 -11.58 6.24
C LYS A 615 34.06 -10.71 7.22
N ALA A 616 34.48 -9.52 6.80
CA ALA A 616 35.19 -8.58 7.67
C ALA A 616 34.34 -8.22 8.91
N THR A 617 33.06 -7.87 8.68
CA THR A 617 32.13 -7.49 9.74
C THR A 617 31.86 -8.64 10.71
N ASN A 618 31.65 -9.85 10.19
CA ASN A 618 31.42 -11.04 11.00
C ASN A 618 32.62 -11.38 11.89
N THR A 619 33.84 -11.29 11.36
CA THR A 619 35.03 -11.56 12.18
C THR A 619 35.20 -10.52 13.29
N LEU A 620 34.89 -9.24 13.02
CA LEU A 620 34.88 -8.19 14.05
C LEU A 620 33.84 -8.45 15.15
N SER A 621 32.74 -9.16 14.84
CA SER A 621 31.70 -9.49 15.83
C SER A 621 32.18 -10.42 16.96
N HIS A 622 33.27 -11.15 16.76
CA HIS A 622 33.86 -12.01 17.78
C HIS A 622 34.65 -11.23 18.85
N TYR A 623 34.86 -9.94 18.64
CA TYR A 623 35.66 -9.08 19.50
C TYR A 623 34.80 -8.02 20.17
N ARG A 624 35.17 -7.59 21.38
CA ARG A 624 34.56 -6.43 22.02
C ARG A 624 34.99 -5.17 21.27
N LEU A 625 34.03 -4.44 20.72
CA LEU A 625 34.30 -3.20 19.99
C LEU A 625 33.28 -2.13 20.35
N VAL A 626 33.75 -1.09 21.03
CA VAL A 626 32.95 0.07 21.48
C VAL A 626 33.70 1.33 21.06
N LEU A 627 33.24 2.02 20.03
CA LEU A 627 33.87 3.25 19.53
C LEU A 627 33.35 4.49 20.26
N LYS A 628 32.06 4.50 20.63
CA LYS A 628 31.41 5.55 21.43
C LYS A 628 30.88 4.94 22.73
N GLN A 629 30.96 5.69 23.83
CA GLN A 629 30.47 5.20 25.13
C GLN A 629 28.97 4.88 25.06
N GLY A 630 28.58 3.66 25.43
CA GLY A 630 27.19 3.23 25.54
C GLY A 630 26.57 2.60 24.28
N GLU A 631 27.22 2.65 23.12
CA GLU A 631 26.69 2.09 21.86
C GLU A 631 27.54 0.89 21.37
N PRO A 632 26.93 -0.28 21.10
CA PRO A 632 27.63 -1.39 20.48
C PRO A 632 28.01 -1.07 19.03
N PHE A 633 29.08 -1.70 18.54
CA PHE A 633 29.52 -1.52 17.16
C PHE A 633 28.45 -1.94 16.15
N SER A 634 28.03 -1.00 15.29
CA SER A 634 27.13 -1.27 14.17
C SER A 634 27.92 -1.39 12.85
N PRO A 635 27.54 -2.34 11.97
CA PRO A 635 28.13 -2.54 10.65
C PRO A 635 28.32 -1.28 9.78
N VAL A 636 27.37 -0.33 9.82
CA VAL A 636 27.49 0.97 9.11
C VAL A 636 28.78 1.69 9.43
N VAL A 637 29.19 1.63 10.71
CA VAL A 637 30.37 2.37 11.17
C VAL A 637 31.61 1.88 10.44
N LEU A 638 31.71 0.58 10.13
CA LEU A 638 32.81 0.03 9.32
C LEU A 638 32.87 0.67 7.93
N ARG A 639 31.71 0.82 7.29
CA ARG A 639 31.60 1.28 5.89
C ARG A 639 31.84 2.77 5.75
N VAL A 640 31.41 3.56 6.73
CA VAL A 640 31.50 5.03 6.72
C VAL A 640 32.80 5.53 7.37
N HIS A 641 33.57 4.65 8.03
CA HIS A 641 34.82 5.04 8.67
C HIS A 641 35.83 5.58 7.66
N SER A 642 36.44 6.73 7.96
CA SER A 642 37.46 7.35 7.10
C SER A 642 38.73 6.51 6.94
N ASP A 643 39.01 5.65 7.92
CA ASP A 643 40.18 4.77 7.94
C ASP A 643 39.83 3.41 8.57
N PRO A 644 39.20 2.48 7.83
CA PRO A 644 38.62 1.26 8.39
C PRO A 644 39.65 0.33 9.05
N ILE A 645 40.93 0.36 8.63
CA ILE A 645 41.98 -0.47 9.22
C ILE A 645 42.27 -0.06 10.67
N SER A 646 42.15 1.22 11.01
CA SER A 646 42.34 1.70 12.39
C SER A 646 41.36 1.10 13.41
N ILE A 647 40.22 0.54 12.96
CA ILE A 647 39.29 -0.19 13.83
C ILE A 647 39.98 -1.41 14.44
N ILE A 648 40.89 -2.07 13.73
CA ILE A 648 41.68 -3.20 14.26
C ILE A 648 42.53 -2.74 15.45
N LYS A 649 43.11 -1.54 15.40
CA LYS A 649 43.84 -0.97 16.55
C LYS A 649 42.94 -0.85 17.78
N LYS A 650 41.70 -0.39 17.60
CA LYS A 650 40.71 -0.30 18.69
C LYS A 650 40.27 -1.66 19.22
N VAL A 651 40.17 -2.67 18.35
CA VAL A 651 39.92 -4.05 18.76
C VAL A 651 41.07 -4.56 19.64
N LEU A 652 42.32 -4.37 19.23
CA LEU A 652 43.49 -4.77 19.99
C LEU A 652 43.58 -4.05 21.35
N GLU A 653 43.22 -2.75 21.43
CA GLU A 653 43.18 -1.99 22.68
C GLU A 653 42.11 -2.48 23.68
N GLN A 654 40.97 -3.00 23.19
CA GLN A 654 39.82 -3.39 24.03
C GLN A 654 39.79 -4.88 24.37
N ASN A 655 40.56 -5.71 23.67
CA ASN A 655 40.60 -7.16 23.84
C ASN A 655 42.02 -7.58 24.17
N PRO A 656 42.40 -7.63 25.46
CA PRO A 656 43.75 -8.03 25.85
C PRO A 656 44.03 -9.46 25.38
N LYS A 657 45.29 -9.76 25.03
CA LYS A 657 45.77 -11.04 24.50
C LYS A 657 45.19 -11.44 23.15
N SER A 658 44.65 -10.50 22.39
CA SER A 658 44.17 -10.77 21.03
C SER A 658 45.28 -10.70 19.96
N TYR A 659 46.36 -9.95 20.22
CA TYR A 659 47.50 -9.78 19.30
C TYR A 659 48.16 -11.07 18.76
N PRO A 660 48.14 -12.24 19.44
CA PRO A 660 48.66 -13.50 18.88
C PRO A 660 47.88 -14.00 17.65
N LYS A 661 46.62 -13.56 17.48
CA LYS A 661 45.73 -13.93 16.39
C LYS A 661 45.97 -13.10 15.12
N ILE A 662 47.22 -12.81 14.80
CA ILE A 662 47.60 -11.94 13.67
C ILE A 662 46.96 -12.38 12.34
N GLN A 663 46.89 -13.69 12.08
CA GLN A 663 46.33 -14.21 10.83
C GLN A 663 44.85 -13.82 10.64
N GLU A 664 44.05 -13.84 11.71
CA GLU A 664 42.65 -13.39 11.66
C GLU A 664 42.56 -11.90 11.32
N PHE A 665 43.40 -11.06 11.93
CA PHE A 665 43.40 -9.61 11.65
C PHE A 665 43.90 -9.27 10.25
N LEU A 666 44.89 -10.02 9.73
CA LEU A 666 45.34 -9.89 8.34
C LEU A 666 44.21 -10.25 7.37
N GLU A 667 43.46 -11.31 7.64
CA GLU A 667 42.30 -11.68 6.83
C GLU A 667 41.19 -10.64 6.90
N VAL A 668 40.93 -10.06 8.08
CA VAL A 668 39.98 -8.94 8.24
C VAL A 668 40.38 -7.74 7.39
N ALA A 669 41.64 -7.31 7.46
CA ALA A 669 42.12 -6.19 6.66
C ALA A 669 42.08 -6.49 5.16
N ALA A 670 42.49 -7.69 4.73
CA ALA A 670 42.38 -8.11 3.34
C ALA A 670 40.91 -8.11 2.86
N ASN A 671 39.97 -8.51 3.70
CA ASN A 671 38.55 -8.44 3.40
C ASN A 671 38.01 -7.00 3.36
N MET A 672 38.49 -6.09 4.22
CA MET A 672 38.17 -4.65 4.14
C MET A 672 38.66 -4.02 2.83
N VAL A 673 39.86 -4.38 2.38
CA VAL A 673 40.44 -3.93 1.10
C VAL A 673 39.63 -4.48 -0.08
N ARG A 674 39.33 -5.79 -0.10
CA ARG A 674 38.50 -6.43 -1.15
C ARG A 674 37.06 -5.92 -1.19
N ALA A 675 36.52 -5.50 -0.05
CA ALA A 675 35.23 -4.81 0.04
C ALA A 675 35.25 -3.39 -0.54
N GLY A 676 36.44 -2.84 -0.84
CA GLY A 676 36.61 -1.48 -1.35
C GLY A 676 36.50 -0.40 -0.28
N LEU A 677 36.62 -0.76 1.01
CA LEU A 677 36.59 0.22 2.11
C LEU A 677 37.92 0.96 2.27
N TYR A 678 39.02 0.32 1.89
CA TYR A 678 40.36 0.89 1.97
C TYR A 678 40.72 1.53 0.63
N ALA A 679 40.35 2.80 0.46
CA ALA A 679 40.70 3.60 -0.70
C ALA A 679 41.46 4.86 -0.24
N SER A 680 42.73 4.96 -0.64
CA SER A 680 43.48 6.22 -0.48
C SER A 680 42.81 7.29 -1.36
N LYS A 681 42.47 8.44 -0.78
CA LYS A 681 41.78 9.58 -1.44
C LYS A 681 42.51 10.14 -2.68
N SER A 682 43.65 9.57 -3.08
CA SER A 682 44.56 10.11 -4.09
C SER A 682 44.79 9.22 -5.34
N ARG A 683 44.17 8.05 -5.50
CA ARG A 683 44.41 7.19 -6.69
C ARG A 683 43.12 6.79 -7.40
N GLN A 684 42.92 7.33 -8.61
CA GLN A 684 41.96 6.80 -9.58
C GLN A 684 42.41 5.39 -9.98
N ALA A 685 41.58 4.40 -9.66
CA ALA A 685 41.94 2.99 -9.69
C ALA A 685 42.13 2.45 -11.12
N SER A 686 43.30 1.87 -11.38
CA SER A 686 43.55 0.89 -12.43
C SER A 686 43.43 -0.52 -11.82
N ALA A 687 42.59 -1.37 -12.43
CA ALA A 687 41.78 -2.34 -11.70
C ALA A 687 42.47 -3.55 -11.02
N ASP A 688 43.74 -3.85 -11.30
CA ASP A 688 44.41 -5.04 -10.71
C ASP A 688 45.76 -4.74 -10.02
N GLY A 689 46.55 -3.79 -10.52
CA GLY A 689 47.82 -3.41 -9.91
C GLY A 689 47.65 -2.72 -8.55
N ASP A 690 46.60 -1.91 -8.40
CA ASP A 690 46.35 -1.13 -7.18
C ASP A 690 45.87 -2.01 -6.02
N LEU A 691 45.15 -3.11 -6.29
CA LEU A 691 44.60 -3.98 -5.23
C LEU A 691 45.70 -4.74 -4.49
N SER A 692 46.69 -5.27 -5.20
CA SER A 692 47.83 -6.00 -4.61
C SER A 692 48.68 -5.07 -3.73
N ALA A 693 48.92 -3.84 -4.19
CA ALA A 693 49.62 -2.82 -3.42
C ALA A 693 48.88 -2.46 -2.13
N LEU A 694 47.57 -2.24 -2.19
CA LEU A 694 46.74 -1.94 -1.02
C LEU A 694 46.68 -3.11 -0.03
N LEU A 695 46.64 -4.36 -0.52
CA LEU A 695 46.69 -5.56 0.33
C LEU A 695 48.02 -5.63 1.07
N PHE A 696 49.14 -5.42 0.38
CA PHE A 696 50.47 -5.41 0.99
C PHE A 696 50.62 -4.30 2.05
N GLU A 697 50.17 -3.09 1.72
CA GLU A 697 50.17 -1.95 2.65
C GLU A 697 49.33 -2.26 3.91
N SER A 698 48.13 -2.81 3.72
CA SER A 698 47.26 -3.20 4.82
C SER A 698 47.88 -4.27 5.72
N GLU A 699 48.60 -5.24 5.14
CA GLU A 699 49.28 -6.31 5.86
C GLU A 699 50.40 -5.76 6.76
N LYS A 700 51.25 -4.88 6.22
CA LYS A 700 52.32 -4.24 7.01
C LYS A 700 51.76 -3.41 8.14
N ARG A 701 50.70 -2.64 7.85
CA ARG A 701 50.04 -1.78 8.83
C ARG A 701 49.43 -2.58 9.99
N VAL A 702 48.71 -3.67 9.71
CA VAL A 702 48.13 -4.53 10.76
C VAL A 702 49.21 -5.26 11.56
N THR A 703 50.27 -5.72 10.89
CA THR A 703 51.42 -6.35 11.56
C THR A 703 52.04 -5.41 12.59
N ALA A 704 52.23 -4.13 12.22
CA ALA A 704 52.70 -3.10 13.13
C ALA A 704 51.74 -2.89 14.32
N MET A 705 50.42 -2.84 14.10
CA MET A 705 49.44 -2.71 15.19
C MET A 705 49.49 -3.89 16.19
N CYS A 706 49.68 -5.12 15.70
CA CYS A 706 49.82 -6.30 16.56
C CYS A 706 51.11 -6.26 17.38
N ILE A 707 52.22 -5.79 16.80
CA ILE A 707 53.49 -5.58 17.51
C ILE A 707 53.31 -4.52 18.60
N GLU A 708 52.72 -3.36 18.29
CA GLU A 708 52.42 -2.31 19.27
C GLU A 708 51.54 -2.83 20.43
N ALA A 709 50.56 -3.68 20.12
CA ALA A 709 49.68 -4.28 21.13
C ALA A 709 50.41 -5.30 22.02
N ALA A 710 51.26 -6.15 21.45
CA ALA A 710 52.08 -7.10 22.19
C ALA A 710 53.03 -6.38 23.16
N LEU A 711 53.69 -5.30 22.71
CA LEU A 711 54.57 -4.48 23.55
C LEU A 711 53.81 -3.78 24.68
N ARG A 712 52.57 -3.34 24.44
CA ARG A 712 51.71 -2.69 25.46
C ARG A 712 51.29 -3.66 26.58
N GLU A 713 51.18 -4.94 26.27
CA GLU A 713 50.89 -6.01 27.24
C GLU A 713 52.14 -6.68 27.81
N ASP A 714 53.31 -6.07 27.60
CA ASP A 714 54.61 -6.57 28.05
C ASP A 714 54.97 -7.99 27.54
N ASP A 715 54.49 -8.36 26.34
CA ASP A 715 54.85 -9.59 25.64
C ASP A 715 55.87 -9.32 24.52
N PHE A 716 57.12 -9.16 24.95
CA PHE A 716 58.23 -8.91 24.03
C PHE A 716 58.51 -10.09 23.08
N GLU A 717 58.37 -11.33 23.53
CA GLU A 717 58.74 -12.50 22.73
C GLU A 717 57.82 -12.64 21.50
N THR A 718 56.51 -12.38 21.66
CA THR A 718 55.58 -12.38 20.52
C THR A 718 55.89 -11.22 19.57
N ALA A 719 56.14 -10.01 20.07
CA ALA A 719 56.53 -8.86 19.26
C ALA A 719 57.81 -9.13 18.45
N TYR A 720 58.84 -9.68 19.11
CA TYR A 720 60.10 -10.10 18.48
C TYR A 720 59.85 -11.12 17.36
N SER A 721 59.04 -12.15 17.64
CA SER A 721 58.71 -13.18 16.65
C SER A 721 58.08 -12.61 15.37
N TYR A 722 57.20 -11.61 15.50
CA TYR A 722 56.56 -10.95 14.36
C TYR A 722 57.54 -10.06 13.57
N VAL A 723 58.42 -9.33 14.26
CA VAL A 723 59.47 -8.55 13.59
C VAL A 723 60.38 -9.46 12.75
N VAL A 724 60.87 -10.56 13.33
CA VAL A 724 61.81 -11.45 12.64
C VAL A 724 61.14 -12.22 11.50
N SER A 725 59.90 -12.67 11.67
CA SER A 725 59.21 -13.52 10.69
C SER A 725 58.44 -12.79 9.59
N ARG A 726 57.97 -11.55 9.82
CA ARG A 726 57.05 -10.82 8.91
C ARG A 726 57.60 -9.48 8.39
N LEU A 727 58.58 -8.89 9.07
CA LEU A 727 59.15 -7.59 8.68
C LEU A 727 60.51 -7.72 7.98
N THR A 728 61.12 -8.91 7.89
CA THR A 728 62.41 -9.07 7.21
C THR A 728 62.32 -8.79 5.70
N PRO A 729 63.37 -8.20 5.07
CA PRO A 729 63.34 -7.74 3.67
C PRO A 729 63.08 -8.83 2.61
N ALA A 730 63.17 -10.11 2.96
CA ALA A 730 62.95 -11.24 2.06
C ALA A 730 61.47 -11.40 1.61
N GLN A 731 60.54 -10.64 2.18
CA GLN A 731 59.12 -10.61 1.82
C GLN A 731 58.73 -9.33 1.05
N GLN A 732 59.63 -8.79 0.22
CA GLN A 732 59.26 -7.78 -0.78
C GLN A 732 58.47 -8.45 -1.93
N PRO A 733 57.49 -7.76 -2.53
CA PRO A 733 56.81 -8.29 -3.71
C PRO A 733 57.81 -8.54 -4.84
N PRO A 734 57.56 -9.51 -5.74
CA PRO A 734 58.36 -9.67 -6.95
C PRO A 734 58.23 -8.40 -7.78
N THR A 735 59.27 -7.57 -7.78
CA THR A 735 59.36 -6.40 -8.64
C THR A 735 59.43 -6.85 -10.10
N VAL A 736 58.50 -6.32 -10.90
CA VAL A 736 58.61 -6.26 -12.35
C VAL A 736 59.95 -5.56 -12.69
N PRO A 737 60.77 -6.10 -13.61
CA PRO A 737 62.11 -5.58 -13.85
C PRO A 737 62.06 -4.21 -14.56
N ASP A 738 62.95 -3.33 -14.11
CA ASP A 738 63.50 -2.15 -14.78
C ASP A 738 62.54 -1.12 -15.41
N ALA A 739 62.41 0.02 -14.72
CA ALA A 739 62.38 1.32 -15.38
C ALA A 739 63.05 2.40 -14.51
N ARG A 740 64.15 2.93 -15.01
CA ARG A 740 64.85 4.12 -14.49
C ARG A 740 63.88 5.31 -14.49
N GLY A 741 63.54 5.82 -13.31
CA GLY A 741 62.72 7.03 -13.15
C GLY A 741 61.72 6.89 -11.99
N ALA A 742 62.13 7.28 -10.79
CA ALA A 742 61.36 7.13 -9.57
C ALA A 742 60.04 7.93 -9.59
N GLY A 743 58.91 7.22 -9.76
CA GLY A 743 57.69 7.53 -9.01
C GLY A 743 57.83 7.02 -7.57
N PRO A 744 57.13 7.59 -6.57
CA PRO A 744 57.33 7.24 -5.17
C PRO A 744 56.97 5.76 -4.96
N GLY A 745 57.98 4.93 -4.73
CA GLY A 745 57.80 3.57 -4.23
C GLY A 745 56.96 3.62 -2.96
N LEU A 746 56.08 2.62 -2.78
CA LEU A 746 55.28 2.42 -1.57
C LEU A 746 56.16 2.63 -0.33
N VAL A 747 55.98 3.77 0.34
CA VAL A 747 56.71 4.09 1.57
C VAL A 747 56.08 3.26 2.68
N ASP A 748 56.80 2.26 3.17
CA ASP A 748 56.38 1.46 4.31
C ASP A 748 56.59 2.26 5.59
N ASP A 749 55.63 3.11 5.96
CA ASP A 749 55.73 4.01 7.11
C ASP A 749 55.58 3.29 8.46
N TRP A 750 55.05 2.07 8.49
CA TRP A 750 54.67 1.37 9.72
C TRP A 750 55.71 0.35 10.18
N SER A 751 56.27 -0.45 9.26
CA SER A 751 57.14 -1.59 9.64
C SER A 751 58.43 -1.16 10.35
N TRP A 752 59.10 -0.11 9.88
CA TRP A 752 60.33 0.38 10.51
C TRP A 752 60.06 0.93 11.91
N SER A 753 58.93 1.63 12.10
CA SER A 753 58.55 2.21 13.38
C SER A 753 58.23 1.13 14.41
N ALA A 754 57.53 0.06 14.00
CA ALA A 754 57.24 -1.08 14.86
C ALA A 754 58.51 -1.84 15.26
N ALA A 755 59.44 -2.07 14.32
CA ALA A 755 60.72 -2.70 14.62
C ALA A 755 61.59 -1.85 15.56
N LEU A 756 61.59 -0.52 15.38
CA LEU A 756 62.28 0.42 16.26
C LEU A 756 61.68 0.39 17.68
N GLN A 757 60.36 0.44 17.82
CA GLN A 757 59.68 0.38 19.11
C GLN A 757 59.97 -0.93 19.86
N THR A 758 59.98 -2.07 19.15
CA THR A 758 60.40 -3.35 19.74
C THR A 758 61.85 -3.28 20.22
N GLY A 759 62.77 -2.72 19.44
CA GLY A 759 64.17 -2.54 19.84
C GLY A 759 64.39 -1.58 21.02
N GLN A 760 63.51 -0.59 21.16
CA GLN A 760 63.52 0.37 22.27
C GLN A 760 62.93 -0.21 23.57
N TYR A 761 62.18 -1.30 23.50
CA TYR A 761 61.52 -1.90 24.66
C TYR A 761 62.53 -2.33 25.74
N ILE A 762 62.25 -1.98 26.99
CA ILE A 762 63.06 -2.35 28.16
C ILE A 762 62.21 -3.25 29.04
N ARG A 763 62.76 -4.41 29.43
CA ARG A 763 62.07 -5.33 30.34
C ARG A 763 61.75 -4.65 31.66
N THR A 764 60.52 -4.85 32.11
CA THR A 764 60.06 -4.46 33.43
C THR A 764 59.77 -5.71 34.24
N SER A 765 59.40 -5.55 35.52
CA SER A 765 58.96 -6.68 36.35
C SER A 765 57.67 -7.35 35.82
N GLN A 766 56.94 -6.71 34.91
CA GLN A 766 55.69 -7.20 34.33
C GLN A 766 55.91 -7.96 33.02
N THR A 767 57.11 -7.92 32.43
CA THR A 767 57.40 -8.62 31.17
C THR A 767 57.26 -10.13 31.27
N ILE A 768 56.51 -10.70 30.33
CA ILE A 768 56.31 -12.15 30.21
C ILE A 768 57.66 -12.81 29.93
N ARG A 769 58.04 -13.77 30.77
CA ARG A 769 59.32 -14.48 30.63
C ARG A 769 59.23 -15.56 29.55
N PRO A 770 60.34 -15.84 28.84
CA PRO A 770 60.36 -16.89 27.82
C PRO A 770 60.04 -18.25 28.45
N THR A 771 59.12 -19.00 27.84
CA THR A 771 58.74 -20.36 28.28
C THR A 771 59.75 -21.43 27.83
N HIS A 772 60.58 -21.14 26.84
CA HIS A 772 61.65 -22.01 26.35
C HIS A 772 62.97 -21.23 26.27
N LEU A 773 64.00 -21.71 26.97
CA LEU A 773 65.39 -21.39 26.64
C LEU A 773 65.75 -22.25 25.41
N GLY A 774 65.85 -21.64 24.24
CA GLY A 774 66.52 -22.26 23.10
C GLY A 774 68.03 -22.36 23.34
N THR A 775 68.80 -22.63 22.29
CA THR A 775 70.28 -22.72 22.31
C THR A 775 70.99 -21.36 22.50
N ALA A 776 70.33 -20.36 23.06
CA ALA A 776 70.87 -19.02 23.31
C ALA A 776 71.37 -18.90 24.76
N SER A 777 72.13 -17.82 25.05
CA SER A 777 72.73 -17.54 26.37
C SER A 777 71.79 -17.88 27.53
N GLY A 778 72.31 -18.53 28.57
CA GLY A 778 71.56 -18.89 29.79
C GLY A 778 71.05 -17.67 30.56
N ASN A 779 71.58 -16.49 30.27
CA ASN A 779 71.20 -15.23 30.88
C ASN A 779 70.12 -14.51 30.08
N LEU A 780 68.97 -14.32 30.72
CA LEU A 780 67.79 -13.73 30.12
C LEU A 780 68.02 -12.28 29.68
N ASP A 781 68.87 -11.51 30.38
CA ASP A 781 69.11 -10.10 30.07
C ASP A 781 69.99 -9.94 28.82
N ILE A 782 70.98 -10.81 28.67
CA ILE A 782 71.85 -10.85 27.48
C ILE A 782 71.03 -11.29 26.26
N ARG A 783 70.23 -12.37 26.39
CA ARG A 783 69.31 -12.79 25.32
C ARG A 783 68.37 -11.67 24.88
N HIS A 784 67.83 -10.90 25.83
CA HIS A 784 66.95 -9.78 25.51
C HIS A 784 67.66 -8.66 24.73
N LEU A 785 68.89 -8.32 25.15
CA LEU A 785 69.70 -7.32 24.47
C LEU A 785 70.07 -7.77 23.04
N GLU A 786 70.39 -9.05 22.85
CA GLU A 786 70.60 -9.65 21.52
C GLU A 786 69.35 -9.52 20.63
N GLN A 787 68.18 -9.92 21.15
CA GLN A 787 66.90 -9.81 20.43
C GLN A 787 66.57 -8.35 20.06
N ARG A 788 66.86 -7.39 20.94
CA ARG A 788 66.68 -5.96 20.67
C ARG A 788 67.61 -5.45 19.58
N VAL A 789 68.89 -5.84 19.62
CA VAL A 789 69.87 -5.48 18.58
C VAL A 789 69.41 -6.04 17.22
N GLU A 790 68.86 -7.25 17.19
CA GLU A 790 68.30 -7.84 15.97
C GLU A 790 67.07 -7.07 15.45
N CYS A 791 66.13 -6.66 16.31
CA CYS A 791 65.01 -5.80 15.92
C CYS A 791 65.45 -4.40 15.43
N LEU A 792 66.48 -3.82 16.05
CA LEU A 792 67.03 -2.55 15.58
C LEU A 792 67.77 -2.71 14.24
N ALA A 793 68.43 -3.85 14.02
CA ALA A 793 69.04 -4.18 12.75
C ALA A 793 67.99 -4.36 11.63
N THR A 794 66.83 -4.96 11.92
CA THR A 794 65.73 -5.01 10.94
C THR A 794 65.13 -3.63 10.69
N ALA A 795 64.97 -2.80 11.73
CA ALA A 795 64.54 -1.41 11.57
C ALA A 795 65.49 -0.61 10.65
N LEU A 796 66.81 -0.75 10.80
CA LEU A 796 67.81 -0.08 9.96
C LEU A 796 67.71 -0.45 8.47
N ARG A 797 67.28 -1.67 8.14
CA ARG A 797 67.16 -2.13 6.76
C ARG A 797 65.94 -1.57 6.04
N ILE A 798 64.89 -1.22 6.79
CA ILE A 798 63.57 -0.85 6.24
C ILE A 798 63.30 0.65 6.41
N ALA A 799 63.94 1.31 7.38
CA ALA A 799 63.69 2.71 7.69
C ALA A 799 64.01 3.65 6.52
N PRO A 800 63.20 4.70 6.30
CA PRO A 800 63.52 5.74 5.35
C PRO A 800 64.76 6.53 5.79
N PRO A 801 65.50 7.14 4.84
CA PRO A 801 66.76 7.82 5.14
C PRO A 801 66.62 8.95 6.17
N SER A 802 65.44 9.57 6.27
CA SER A 802 65.13 10.61 7.25
C SER A 802 65.13 10.13 8.70
N GLN A 803 64.84 8.85 8.96
CA GLN A 803 64.68 8.29 10.30
C GLN A 803 65.87 7.43 10.75
N LEU A 804 66.85 7.22 9.85
CA LEU A 804 68.00 6.36 10.09
C LEU A 804 68.85 6.84 11.29
N HIS A 805 68.94 8.15 11.51
CA HIS A 805 69.70 8.71 12.62
C HIS A 805 69.15 8.28 13.99
N GLU A 806 67.82 8.26 14.14
CA GLU A 806 67.17 7.84 15.38
C GLU A 806 67.44 6.36 15.66
N VAL A 807 67.25 5.51 14.64
CA VAL A 807 67.47 4.06 14.76
C VAL A 807 68.93 3.76 15.11
N LEU A 808 69.90 4.42 14.45
CA LEU A 808 71.34 4.24 14.72
C LEU A 808 71.74 4.65 16.13
N LYS A 809 71.13 5.72 16.66
CA LYS A 809 71.38 6.17 18.04
C LYS A 809 70.93 5.11 19.05
N THR A 810 69.74 4.54 18.84
CA THR A 810 69.25 3.46 19.71
C THR A 810 70.05 2.16 19.54
N PHE A 811 70.48 1.85 18.32
CA PHE A 811 71.30 0.67 18.01
C PHE A 811 72.62 0.70 18.75
N ARG A 812 73.39 1.80 18.65
CA ARG A 812 74.68 1.96 19.34
C ARG A 812 74.55 1.83 20.85
N ARG A 813 73.52 2.47 21.43
CA ARG A 813 73.26 2.40 22.87
C ARG A 813 72.94 0.95 23.31
N CYS A 814 72.21 0.20 22.50
CA CYS A 814 71.91 -1.21 22.77
C CYS A 814 73.15 -2.10 22.66
N GLU A 815 74.01 -1.87 21.66
CA GLU A 815 75.29 -2.59 21.52
C GLU A 815 76.22 -2.34 22.70
N GLU A 816 76.36 -1.08 23.15
CA GLU A 816 77.18 -0.74 24.33
C GLU A 816 76.64 -1.44 25.59
N GLN A 817 75.31 -1.48 25.76
CA GLN A 817 74.67 -2.20 26.86
C GLN A 817 74.94 -3.71 26.79
N LEU A 818 74.82 -4.32 25.60
CA LEU A 818 75.12 -5.73 25.38
C LEU A 818 76.60 -6.05 25.68
N ASP A 819 77.52 -5.23 25.17
CA ASP A 819 78.96 -5.38 25.44
C ASP A 819 79.29 -5.25 26.92
N SER A 820 78.60 -4.36 27.65
CA SER A 820 78.77 -4.21 29.10
C SER A 820 78.24 -5.42 29.87
N ALA A 821 77.06 -5.95 29.49
CA ALA A 821 76.43 -7.10 30.12
C ALA A 821 77.24 -8.39 29.89
N ILE A 822 77.76 -8.62 28.69
CA ILE A 822 78.64 -9.76 28.38
C ILE A 822 79.94 -9.68 29.18
N LYS A 823 80.54 -8.48 29.30
CA LYS A 823 81.75 -8.29 30.13
C LYS A 823 81.48 -8.53 31.60
N GLU A 824 80.31 -8.10 32.09
CA GLU A 824 79.90 -8.35 33.48
C GLU A 824 79.63 -9.83 33.74
N GLU A 825 79.00 -10.55 32.81
CA GLU A 825 78.83 -12.00 32.89
C GLU A 825 80.17 -12.73 32.87
N ALA A 826 81.06 -12.42 31.92
CA ALA A 826 82.40 -13.00 31.88
C ALA A 826 83.22 -12.68 33.14
N ALA A 827 83.04 -11.49 33.73
CA ALA A 827 83.66 -11.14 35.01
C ALA A 827 83.04 -11.90 36.20
N LYS A 828 81.72 -12.16 36.18
CA LYS A 828 81.03 -12.98 37.18
C LYS A 828 81.40 -14.45 37.08
N GLU A 829 81.53 -14.98 35.87
CA GLU A 829 82.06 -16.34 35.62
C GLU A 829 83.51 -16.43 36.12
N ALA A 830 84.38 -15.51 35.73
CA ALA A 830 85.76 -15.47 36.22
C ALA A 830 85.86 -15.29 37.76
N ALA A 831 84.96 -14.53 38.37
CA ALA A 831 84.87 -14.38 39.82
C ALA A 831 84.29 -15.62 40.52
N TRP A 832 83.36 -16.33 39.87
CA TRP A 832 82.82 -17.61 40.35
C TRP A 832 83.87 -18.71 40.27
N ASP A 833 84.63 -18.78 39.18
CA ASP A 833 85.76 -19.68 39.02
C ASP A 833 86.84 -19.40 40.08
N ALA A 834 87.18 -18.13 40.30
CA ALA A 834 88.12 -17.72 41.36
C ALA A 834 87.59 -17.98 42.79
N ALA A 835 86.28 -17.92 43.02
CA ALA A 835 85.64 -18.23 44.30
C ALA A 835 85.51 -19.75 44.53
N GLY A 836 85.35 -20.53 43.45
CA GLY A 836 85.42 -22.00 43.45
C GLY A 836 86.80 -22.52 43.86
N ASP A 837 87.86 -21.81 43.46
CA ASP A 837 89.25 -22.13 43.84
C ASP A 837 89.59 -21.83 45.32
N LEU A 838 88.79 -21.00 46.03
CA LEU A 838 89.05 -20.58 47.42
C LEU A 838 88.12 -21.24 48.46
N ARG A 839 87.22 -22.14 48.05
CA ARG A 839 86.44 -22.99 48.96
C ARG A 839 86.46 -24.46 48.51
N SER A 840 87.44 -25.20 49.00
CA SER A 840 87.34 -26.67 49.13
C SER A 840 87.67 -27.00 50.58
N PRO A 841 86.77 -27.64 51.36
CA PRO A 841 86.52 -29.07 51.17
C PRO A 841 85.07 -29.55 51.44
N GLY A 842 84.58 -30.49 50.62
CA GLY A 842 83.58 -31.45 51.10
C GLY A 842 82.46 -31.87 50.14
N ILE A 843 82.60 -33.11 49.63
CA ILE A 843 81.57 -34.08 49.20
C ILE A 843 81.11 -33.94 47.71
N PRO A 844 80.91 -35.04 46.94
CA PRO A 844 81.79 -36.18 46.65
C PRO A 844 81.75 -36.62 45.15
N GLY A 845 82.88 -37.11 44.62
CA GLY A 845 82.87 -37.97 43.44
C GLY A 845 83.47 -37.39 42.16
N ALA A 846 84.80 -37.50 42.04
CA ALA A 846 85.44 -37.63 40.74
C ALA A 846 86.75 -38.42 40.91
N PHE A 847 86.91 -39.43 40.08
CA PHE A 847 87.94 -40.47 40.14
C PHE A 847 89.35 -39.94 39.87
N THR A 848 90.31 -40.45 40.66
CA THR A 848 91.76 -40.40 40.45
C THR A 848 92.19 -41.24 39.23
N PRO A 849 93.34 -40.95 38.60
CA PRO A 849 94.61 -41.60 39.02
C PRO A 849 95.78 -40.59 39.08
N SER A 850 96.56 -40.48 40.16
CA SER A 850 97.63 -41.37 40.65
C SER A 850 98.91 -41.37 39.80
N LEU A 851 99.95 -40.62 40.21
CA LEU A 851 101.22 -41.11 40.82
C LEU A 851 102.38 -40.10 40.68
N GLU A 852 103.00 -39.80 41.83
CA GLU A 852 104.46 -39.64 42.08
C GLU A 852 105.26 -38.54 41.35
N ALA A 853 106.21 -37.79 41.93
CA ALA A 853 106.71 -37.60 43.28
C ALA A 853 107.68 -36.40 43.28
N ARG A 854 107.81 -35.74 44.45
CA ARG A 854 109.04 -35.15 45.02
C ARG A 854 109.49 -33.72 44.62
N ALA A 855 109.05 -32.78 45.47
CA ALA A 855 109.83 -31.79 46.24
C ALA A 855 111.11 -31.16 45.66
N LEU A 856 111.11 -29.82 45.53
CA LEU A 856 111.91 -28.84 46.31
C LEU A 856 111.63 -27.41 45.81
N ALA A 857 111.41 -26.47 46.73
CA ALA A 857 111.16 -25.03 46.52
C ALA A 857 112.49 -24.22 46.35
N PRO A 858 112.49 -22.88 46.30
CA PRO A 858 111.76 -21.92 45.45
C PRO A 858 112.71 -20.89 44.77
N SER A 859 112.29 -20.19 43.69
CA SER A 859 112.57 -18.75 43.49
C SER A 859 111.87 -18.17 42.26
N ALA A 860 111.28 -16.99 42.48
CA ALA A 860 110.52 -16.08 41.62
C ALA A 860 110.95 -15.88 40.15
N ALA A 861 109.99 -16.01 39.22
CA ALA A 861 109.44 -14.97 38.30
C ALA A 861 108.59 -15.64 37.19
N PRO A 862 107.35 -15.19 36.85
CA PRO A 862 106.62 -15.76 35.73
C PRO A 862 106.66 -14.85 34.48
N ALA A 863 107.06 -15.44 33.37
CA ALA A 863 106.61 -15.09 32.03
C ALA A 863 106.12 -16.36 31.34
N ALA A 864 104.90 -16.28 30.80
CA ALA A 864 104.33 -16.99 29.65
C ALA A 864 104.58 -18.51 29.49
N ARG A 865 103.49 -19.29 29.63
CA ARG A 865 102.83 -20.07 28.56
C ARG A 865 101.66 -20.89 29.13
N GLU A 866 100.44 -20.72 28.59
CA GLU A 866 99.79 -21.62 27.62
C GLU A 866 99.60 -23.05 28.13
N THR A 867 98.34 -23.41 28.40
CA THR A 867 97.65 -24.54 27.74
C THR A 867 96.16 -24.29 27.71
N ASP A 868 95.58 -24.46 26.51
CA ASP A 868 94.17 -24.63 26.20
C ASP A 868 93.49 -25.69 27.06
N ASP A 869 92.25 -25.42 27.47
CA ASP A 869 91.13 -26.35 27.21
C ASP A 869 89.77 -25.63 27.42
N VAL A 870 89.34 -24.83 26.43
CA VAL A 870 87.92 -24.45 26.27
C VAL A 870 87.64 -24.34 24.76
N PRO A 871 86.54 -24.92 24.23
CA PRO A 871 86.17 -24.73 22.83
C PRO A 871 85.85 -23.26 22.57
N MET A 872 86.77 -22.57 21.88
CA MET A 872 86.64 -21.15 21.55
C MET A 872 85.36 -20.85 20.75
N SER A 873 84.62 -19.86 21.23
CA SER A 873 83.35 -19.40 20.65
C SER A 873 83.59 -18.66 19.32
N LEU A 874 82.63 -18.80 18.39
CA LEU A 874 82.62 -18.15 17.06
C LEU A 874 82.79 -16.62 17.09
N PHE A 875 82.54 -15.98 18.24
CA PHE A 875 82.65 -14.54 18.45
C PHE A 875 84.05 -14.10 18.95
N ASP A 876 84.87 -14.99 19.51
CA ASP A 876 86.24 -14.63 19.90
C ASP A 876 87.17 -14.51 18.69
N LEU A 877 86.91 -15.29 17.64
CA LEU A 877 87.57 -15.18 16.35
C LEU A 877 87.18 -13.90 15.57
N SER A 878 85.97 -13.35 15.78
CA SER A 878 85.57 -12.06 15.19
C SER A 878 86.18 -10.87 15.94
N ARG A 879 86.36 -10.96 17.27
CA ARG A 879 87.06 -9.94 18.06
C ARG A 879 88.57 -9.91 17.82
N ALA A 880 89.22 -11.07 17.62
CA ALA A 880 90.64 -11.13 17.26
C ALA A 880 90.93 -10.47 15.90
N THR A 881 90.01 -10.60 14.93
CA THR A 881 90.14 -10.00 13.59
C THR A 881 89.80 -8.50 13.57
N ALA A 882 88.86 -8.04 14.41
CA ALA A 882 88.54 -6.61 14.55
C ALA A 882 89.69 -5.78 15.18
N ARG A 883 90.43 -6.36 16.14
CA ARG A 883 91.61 -5.69 16.74
C ARG A 883 92.80 -5.58 15.77
N ALA A 884 92.93 -6.49 14.81
CA ALA A 884 93.94 -6.39 13.75
C ALA A 884 93.59 -5.29 12.72
N ALA A 885 92.30 -5.07 12.44
CA ALA A 885 91.85 -4.03 11.51
C ALA A 885 91.97 -2.59 12.08
N GLN A 886 91.75 -2.40 13.39
CA GLN A 886 91.88 -1.08 14.02
C GLN A 886 93.33 -0.58 14.15
N LYS A 887 94.32 -1.49 14.18
CA LYS A 887 95.74 -1.11 14.18
C LYS A 887 96.24 -0.57 12.83
N ASN A 888 95.54 -0.85 11.72
CA ASN A 888 95.93 -0.36 10.40
C ASN A 888 95.32 1.01 10.03
N LEU A 889 94.39 1.55 10.82
CA LEU A 889 93.77 2.86 10.58
C LEU A 889 94.48 4.03 11.30
N SER A 890 95.41 3.75 12.22
CA SER A 890 96.19 4.78 12.93
C SER A 890 97.53 5.14 12.27
N VAL A 891 97.85 4.55 11.11
CA VAL A 891 99.05 4.84 10.30
C VAL A 891 98.74 5.76 9.10
N LEU A 892 97.47 6.14 8.88
CA LEU A 892 97.05 7.00 7.76
C LEU A 892 96.98 8.50 8.07
N SER A 893 97.38 8.93 9.28
CA SER A 893 97.41 10.36 9.65
C SER A 893 98.77 11.04 9.39
N SER A 894 99.73 10.37 8.74
CA SER A 894 101.04 10.95 8.45
C SER A 894 101.61 10.48 7.11
N LEU A 895 101.05 10.93 5.98
CA LEU A 895 101.80 11.11 4.74
C LEU A 895 101.04 11.97 3.72
N GLY A 896 101.18 13.29 3.84
CA GLY A 896 100.96 14.20 2.72
C GLY A 896 102.30 14.41 2.00
N SER A 897 102.56 13.67 0.92
CA SER A 897 103.56 14.01 -0.11
C SER A 897 103.45 13.01 -1.25
N GLY A 898 103.46 13.51 -2.49
CA GLY A 898 103.10 12.78 -3.71
C GLY A 898 104.04 11.63 -4.13
N GLY A 899 103.57 10.86 -5.11
CA GLY A 899 104.34 9.81 -5.78
C GLY A 899 103.45 8.90 -6.64
N GLU A 900 103.89 8.63 -7.86
CA GLU A 900 103.17 8.04 -8.98
C GLU A 900 102.90 6.52 -8.91
N ALA A 901 101.89 6.11 -9.68
CA ALA A 901 101.73 4.88 -10.48
C ALA A 901 102.44 3.56 -10.08
N HIS A 902 101.70 2.44 -10.02
CA HIS A 902 101.79 1.37 -11.05
C HIS A 902 100.71 0.28 -10.91
N LYS A 903 100.30 -0.25 -12.07
CA LYS A 903 99.44 -1.42 -12.28
C LYS A 903 100.26 -2.72 -12.21
N SER A 904 99.62 -3.83 -11.83
CA SER A 904 99.77 -5.21 -12.38
C SER A 904 98.87 -6.17 -11.56
N ALA A 905 97.85 -6.82 -12.14
CA ALA A 905 97.87 -8.12 -12.85
C ALA A 905 98.18 -9.31 -11.89
N MET A 906 97.62 -10.51 -11.93
CA MET A 906 96.64 -11.26 -12.75
C MET A 906 96.58 -12.67 -12.12
N GLN A 907 95.43 -13.34 -12.18
CA GLN A 907 95.17 -14.80 -12.16
C GLN A 907 95.75 -15.73 -11.08
N ALA A 908 94.85 -16.47 -10.40
CA ALA A 908 94.91 -17.93 -10.31
C ALA A 908 93.53 -18.53 -9.94
N SER A 909 93.19 -19.63 -10.60
CA SER A 909 92.09 -20.58 -10.33
C SER A 909 92.55 -21.93 -10.91
N PRO A 910 92.00 -23.13 -10.59
CA PRO A 910 90.94 -23.48 -9.63
C PRO A 910 91.20 -24.78 -8.79
N GLN A 911 90.20 -25.14 -7.97
CA GLN A 911 89.85 -26.45 -7.38
C GLN A 911 90.64 -26.95 -6.15
N ASP A 912 90.05 -26.79 -4.95
CA ASP A 912 89.21 -27.83 -4.32
C ASP A 912 88.45 -27.27 -3.09
N GLU A 913 87.42 -28.01 -2.63
CA GLU A 913 86.73 -27.93 -1.31
C GLU A 913 85.45 -27.07 -1.09
N ALA A 914 84.38 -27.82 -0.79
CA ALA A 914 83.52 -27.74 0.40
C ALA A 914 82.88 -26.41 0.85
N ARG A 915 81.54 -26.40 0.79
CA ARG A 915 80.56 -25.66 1.64
C ARG A 915 80.94 -24.22 1.99
N THR A 916 80.57 -23.30 1.10
CA THR A 916 80.51 -21.87 1.36
C THR A 916 79.52 -21.54 2.48
N ARG A 917 80.00 -20.88 3.55
CA ARG A 917 79.21 -20.47 4.72
C ARG A 917 78.48 -19.15 4.46
N ARG A 918 77.22 -19.04 4.90
CA ARG A 918 76.30 -17.87 4.79
C ARG A 918 76.89 -16.51 5.20
N ARG A 919 77.99 -16.48 5.95
CA ARG A 919 78.70 -15.26 6.38
C ARG A 919 79.40 -14.53 5.23
N ASP A 920 79.94 -15.24 4.24
CA ASP A 920 80.70 -14.60 3.15
C ASP A 920 79.77 -13.97 2.09
N GLN A 921 78.55 -14.51 1.92
CA GLN A 921 77.51 -13.87 1.11
C GLN A 921 76.98 -12.57 1.72
N ILE A 922 76.93 -12.47 3.05
CA ILE A 922 76.50 -11.27 3.77
C ILE A 922 77.60 -10.19 3.71
N ARG A 923 78.88 -10.60 3.78
CA ARG A 923 80.02 -9.70 3.60
C ARG A 923 80.11 -9.14 2.18
N ASP A 924 79.90 -9.95 1.15
CA ASP A 924 79.93 -9.48 -0.24
C ASP A 924 78.72 -8.58 -0.59
N ALA A 925 77.54 -8.84 -0.02
CA ALA A 925 76.36 -7.98 -0.20
C ALA A 925 76.47 -6.63 0.54
N ALA A 926 77.06 -6.63 1.74
CA ALA A 926 77.25 -5.41 2.54
C ALA A 926 78.42 -4.55 2.06
N MET A 927 79.48 -5.15 1.52
CA MET A 927 80.64 -4.41 0.98
C MET A 927 80.45 -4.00 -0.48
N GLY A 928 79.64 -4.73 -1.27
CA GLY A 928 79.37 -4.41 -2.67
C GLY A 928 78.49 -3.17 -2.88
N THR A 929 77.69 -2.77 -1.88
CA THR A 929 76.77 -1.62 -1.98
C THR A 929 77.33 -0.33 -1.37
N LEU A 930 78.26 -0.43 -0.39
CA LEU A 930 78.88 0.73 0.25
C LEU A 930 80.06 1.34 -0.53
N VAL A 931 80.68 0.60 -1.45
CA VAL A 931 81.79 1.11 -2.30
C VAL A 931 81.30 1.78 -3.59
N SER A 932 80.01 1.65 -3.95
CA SER A 932 79.45 2.24 -5.18
C SER A 932 78.69 3.57 -4.99
N GLY A 933 78.48 4.04 -3.75
CA GLY A 933 77.50 5.10 -3.48
C GLY A 933 78.02 6.45 -2.96
N VAL A 934 79.32 6.59 -2.65
CA VAL A 934 79.85 7.76 -1.91
C VAL A 934 80.72 8.68 -2.79
N GLY A 935 80.48 8.67 -4.11
CA GLY A 935 81.25 9.45 -5.09
C GLY A 935 80.70 10.83 -5.47
N TRP A 936 79.52 11.24 -4.99
CA TRP A 936 78.85 12.47 -5.46
C TRP A 936 78.66 13.58 -4.42
N LEU A 937 79.10 13.39 -3.17
CA LEU A 937 78.84 14.35 -2.08
C LEU A 937 80.05 15.23 -1.71
N ILE A 938 81.09 15.30 -2.55
CA ILE A 938 82.24 16.20 -2.37
C ILE A 938 82.51 16.93 -3.69
N ASN A 939 81.62 17.86 -4.06
CA ASN A 939 81.86 19.10 -4.83
C ASN A 939 80.59 19.55 -5.56
N ALA A 940 79.89 20.57 -5.05
CA ALA A 940 79.19 21.57 -5.87
C ALA A 940 78.77 22.80 -5.02
N PRO A 941 78.87 24.04 -5.55
CA PRO A 941 78.71 25.28 -4.78
C PRO A 941 77.25 25.76 -4.69
N ALA A 942 76.95 26.55 -3.65
CA ALA A 942 75.66 27.16 -3.37
C ALA A 942 75.34 28.33 -4.32
N ASN A 943 74.16 28.33 -4.93
CA ASN A 943 73.59 29.51 -5.59
C ASN A 943 72.33 29.98 -4.86
N ARG A 944 72.37 31.24 -4.44
CA ARG A 944 71.22 32.07 -4.01
C ARG A 944 70.35 32.39 -5.22
N THR A 945 69.04 32.45 -5.03
CA THR A 945 68.13 33.27 -5.83
C THR A 945 67.04 33.86 -4.94
N ASP A 946 66.98 35.19 -4.91
CA ASP A 946 65.79 35.98 -4.58
C ASP A 946 64.71 35.76 -5.65
N GLY A 947 63.44 35.88 -5.26
CA GLY A 947 62.27 35.83 -6.14
C GLY A 947 61.08 35.12 -5.52
#